data_AF-K9XIH8-F1
#
_entry.id   AF-K9XIH8-F1
#
_cell.length_a   1.000
_cell.length_b   1.000
_cell.length_c   1.000
_cell.angle_alpha   90.00
_cell.angle_beta   90.00
_cell.angle_gamma   90.00
#
_symmetry.space_group_name_H-M   'P 1'
#
loop_
_entity.id
_entity.type
_entity.pdbx_description
1 polymer ?
#
loop_
_entity_poly.entity_id
_entity_poly.type
_entity_poly.pdbx_seq_one_letter_code
_entity_poly.pdbx_strand_id
1 'polypeptide(L)'
;MQRRSLIGVLLIVVVVGILGYLLELSFPIRPPTLDSTYTPLAKPAPQEIGSYDVLGTPVSKAEAEQLLQTETGKVLLAPDNGAIAITQNLIDLGRDAFYRETFGNEYFFTDVVGAIDGSINLVSVSKAIAALGGKHTTNLQIPLDRDVTVGGRTFKAGTKLNTGLDVPAGSLVPLGMTLVKSGAKLRMGLTCALCHATVDKETGRIIEGSPNNDLDCGLLQAFATNSAAMFRQTGINPITLLAGENTYINADGQTAQLPDPQALEDAVDDQLLAWAPGNFDSTPDNNNNPSQIPSSYTFDTYPYGWSGFSSVGWFHGLTTLNNNVHAANSDPTSDSYGSKYLLGIDKETYLGVMLQNAANPKFRLPQGTKPSEFFEKNDPTPGQPGINEVIKMPGHPKGSIFVLDGLLASSPGYLAGEQLNGMSAYQNTLAPPPHEPTSDTEVLRRGAAVFEKANCASCHSGRYFTNHDVIPEQEVQAQPSRAAALAKFPQMFIPPETYPGNIAVPPPADPPVISVPLDITPQRVRDLAYAVGNPAGGYKVQNLIGLYLTAPYLHDGGVAASSEALQQDADGFYTVANPDQMGLAGTSMQWINPDPEASLRVLLDRNLREVAINQNRASRDLQMINADGSGHNYWVDARAGFTAQQQTDLIQFLLSIDDDPAVLPDPTLKVATATEQE
;
A
#
# COMPACT_ATOMS: atom_id res chain seq x y z
N MET A 1 21.64 57.92 -16.37
CA MET A 1 20.64 56.87 -16.68
C MET A 1 21.09 55.47 -16.26
N GLN A 2 22.33 55.04 -16.53
CA GLN A 2 22.80 53.66 -16.26
C GLN A 2 22.67 53.18 -14.80
N ARG A 3 22.92 54.01 -13.78
CA ARG A 3 22.78 53.62 -12.36
C ARG A 3 21.33 53.32 -11.93
N ARG A 4 20.35 54.05 -12.47
CA ARG A 4 18.92 53.83 -12.15
C ARG A 4 18.39 52.56 -12.79
N SER A 5 18.84 52.25 -14.00
CA SER A 5 18.52 50.98 -14.68
C SER A 5 19.17 49.79 -14.00
N LEU A 6 20.42 49.91 -13.52
CA LEU A 6 21.09 48.85 -12.76
C LEU A 6 20.40 48.56 -11.42
N ILE A 7 19.99 49.61 -10.69
CA ILE A 7 19.22 49.48 -9.45
C ILE A 7 17.85 48.84 -9.71
N GLY A 8 17.18 49.22 -10.81
CA GLY A 8 15.90 48.60 -11.20
C GLY A 8 16.01 47.11 -11.51
N VAL A 9 17.05 46.70 -12.26
CA VAL A 9 17.31 45.28 -12.53
C VAL A 9 17.65 44.52 -11.25
N LEU A 10 18.47 45.09 -10.37
CA LEU A 10 18.84 44.47 -9.10
C LEU A 10 17.64 44.31 -8.16
N LEU A 11 16.74 45.31 -8.12
CA LEU A 11 15.46 45.24 -7.41
C LEU A 11 14.56 44.15 -7.99
N ILE A 12 14.46 44.02 -9.32
CA ILE A 12 13.68 42.95 -9.96
C ILE A 12 14.28 41.58 -9.61
N VAL A 13 15.60 41.41 -9.67
CA VAL A 13 16.26 40.15 -9.30
C VAL A 13 16.05 39.83 -7.82
N VAL A 14 16.11 40.82 -6.92
CA VAL A 14 15.83 40.62 -5.50
C VAL A 14 14.36 40.28 -5.27
N VAL A 15 13.42 40.97 -5.92
CA VAL A 15 11.98 40.70 -5.80
C VAL A 15 11.64 39.32 -6.37
N VAL A 16 12.17 38.95 -7.54
CA VAL A 16 12.02 37.62 -8.13
C VAL A 16 12.69 36.56 -7.28
N GLY A 17 13.84 36.86 -6.67
CA GLY A 17 14.53 35.98 -5.74
C GLY A 17 13.77 35.77 -4.44
N ILE A 18 13.16 36.81 -3.88
CA ILE A 18 12.28 36.76 -2.71
C ILE A 18 11.01 35.99 -3.05
N LEU A 19 10.35 36.30 -4.16
CA LEU A 19 9.16 35.57 -4.62
C LEU A 19 9.48 34.09 -4.86
N GLY A 20 10.59 33.77 -5.52
CA GLY A 20 11.04 32.38 -5.74
C GLY A 20 11.52 31.66 -4.46
N TYR A 21 11.85 32.39 -3.40
CA TYR A 21 12.12 31.83 -2.07
C TYR A 21 10.83 31.58 -1.28
N LEU A 22 9.81 32.42 -1.47
CA LEU A 22 8.51 32.32 -0.82
C LEU A 22 7.55 31.33 -1.49
N LEU A 23 7.76 31.02 -2.77
CA LEU A 23 6.95 30.04 -3.50
C LEU A 23 7.37 28.62 -3.12
N GLU A 24 6.40 27.85 -2.62
CA GLU A 24 6.52 26.40 -2.55
C GLU A 24 6.33 25.80 -3.95
N LEU A 25 7.24 24.93 -4.35
CA LEU A 25 7.23 24.30 -5.67
C LEU A 25 7.33 22.80 -5.49
N SER A 26 6.42 22.06 -6.11
CA SER A 26 6.44 20.60 -6.15
C SER A 26 6.73 20.09 -7.56
N PHE A 27 7.50 19.01 -7.66
CA PHE A 27 7.78 18.31 -8.91
C PHE A 27 7.54 16.80 -8.73
N PRO A 28 6.83 16.13 -9.65
CA PRO A 28 6.32 16.64 -10.92
C PRO A 28 5.10 17.57 -10.76
N ILE A 29 4.98 18.57 -11.64
CA ILE A 29 3.88 19.57 -11.61
C ILE A 29 2.55 19.06 -12.20
N ARG A 30 2.53 17.83 -12.72
CA ARG A 30 1.34 17.17 -13.27
C ARG A 30 1.53 15.65 -13.24
N PRO A 31 0.44 14.87 -13.20
CA PRO A 31 0.50 13.43 -13.43
C PRO A 31 1.06 13.09 -14.82
N PRO A 32 1.50 11.84 -15.03
CA PRO A 32 1.85 11.35 -16.36
C PRO A 32 0.71 11.59 -17.37
N THR A 33 1.07 11.86 -18.63
CA THR A 33 0.06 12.01 -19.70
C THR A 33 -0.55 10.66 -20.04
N LEU A 34 -1.84 10.61 -20.37
CA LEU A 34 -2.52 9.35 -20.70
C LEU A 34 -1.85 8.58 -21.86
N ASP A 35 -1.28 9.28 -22.85
CA ASP A 35 -0.56 8.63 -23.96
C ASP A 35 0.71 7.86 -23.52
N SER A 36 1.24 8.18 -22.34
CA SER A 36 2.38 7.48 -21.74
C SER A 36 1.97 6.30 -20.85
N THR A 37 0.67 6.03 -20.72
CA THR A 37 0.13 4.94 -19.90
C THR A 37 -0.54 3.87 -20.77
N TYR A 38 -0.93 2.77 -20.14
CA TYR A 38 -1.81 1.76 -20.74
C TYR A 38 -3.30 2.10 -20.59
N THR A 39 -3.67 3.13 -19.83
CA THR A 39 -5.07 3.50 -19.55
C THR A 39 -5.91 3.67 -20.83
N PRO A 40 -5.42 4.30 -21.93
CA PRO A 40 -6.18 4.37 -23.18
C PRO A 40 -6.34 3.04 -23.92
N LEU A 41 -5.58 2.01 -23.54
CA LEU A 41 -5.58 0.67 -24.14
C LEU A 41 -6.36 -0.35 -23.29
N ALA A 42 -6.61 -0.03 -22.02
CA ALA A 42 -7.46 -0.82 -21.14
C ALA A 42 -8.93 -0.46 -21.34
N LYS A 43 -9.82 -1.41 -21.09
CA LYS A 43 -11.25 -1.12 -20.99
C LYS A 43 -11.51 -0.64 -19.56
N PRO A 44 -12.06 0.56 -19.35
CA PRO A 44 -12.29 1.07 -18.00
C PRO A 44 -13.34 0.24 -17.29
N ALA A 45 -13.23 0.19 -15.96
CA ALA A 45 -14.23 -0.43 -15.11
C ALA A 45 -15.62 0.22 -15.30
N PRO A 46 -16.72 -0.48 -15.00
CA PRO A 46 -18.09 -0.02 -15.25
C PRO A 46 -18.57 1.21 -14.45
N GLN A 47 -17.71 1.90 -13.70
CA GLN A 47 -18.09 3.08 -12.92
C GLN A 47 -18.58 4.21 -13.85
N GLU A 48 -19.80 4.69 -13.62
CA GLU A 48 -20.42 5.71 -14.46
C GLU A 48 -20.33 7.12 -13.88
N ILE A 49 -19.98 8.09 -14.71
CA ILE A 49 -20.13 9.51 -14.36
C ILE A 49 -21.61 9.84 -14.19
N GLY A 50 -21.96 10.44 -13.06
CA GLY A 50 -23.33 10.74 -12.63
C GLY A 50 -23.93 9.71 -11.68
N SER A 51 -23.20 8.63 -11.35
CA SER A 51 -23.50 7.77 -10.20
C SER A 51 -23.11 8.45 -8.88
N TYR A 52 -23.54 7.87 -7.75
CA TYR A 52 -23.21 8.35 -6.40
C TYR A 52 -22.69 7.21 -5.53
N ASP A 53 -21.85 7.56 -4.55
CA ASP A 53 -21.58 6.74 -3.38
C ASP A 53 -22.20 7.42 -2.16
N VAL A 54 -23.04 6.70 -1.40
CA VAL A 54 -23.65 7.21 -0.16
C VAL A 54 -23.10 6.40 1.00
N LEU A 55 -21.99 6.89 1.58
CA LEU A 55 -21.25 6.25 2.68
C LEU A 55 -20.99 4.74 2.44
N GLY A 56 -20.61 4.40 1.20
CA GLY A 56 -20.30 3.04 0.78
C GLY A 56 -21.43 2.28 0.11
N THR A 57 -22.63 2.87 0.02
CA THR A 57 -23.73 2.32 -0.78
C THR A 57 -23.67 2.92 -2.19
N PRO A 58 -23.43 2.12 -3.25
CA PRO A 58 -23.43 2.63 -4.61
C PRO A 58 -24.86 2.91 -5.08
N VAL A 59 -25.05 4.04 -5.76
CA VAL A 59 -26.29 4.43 -6.44
C VAL A 59 -25.97 4.61 -7.92
N SER A 60 -26.52 3.74 -8.76
CA SER A 60 -26.30 3.81 -10.21
C SER A 60 -26.75 5.15 -10.79
N LYS A 61 -26.20 5.54 -11.95
CA LYS A 61 -26.62 6.77 -12.62
C LYS A 61 -28.13 6.79 -12.88
N ALA A 62 -28.69 5.70 -13.39
CA ALA A 62 -30.10 5.58 -13.68
C ALA A 62 -30.98 5.71 -12.43
N GLU A 63 -30.55 5.13 -11.31
CA GLU A 63 -31.22 5.27 -10.02
C GLU A 63 -31.13 6.70 -9.48
N ALA A 64 -29.95 7.32 -9.56
CA ALA A 64 -29.74 8.70 -9.15
C ALA A 64 -30.64 9.67 -9.92
N GLU A 65 -30.77 9.51 -11.24
CA GLU A 65 -31.66 10.31 -12.08
C GLU A 65 -33.14 10.22 -11.64
N GLN A 66 -33.59 9.05 -11.15
CA GLN A 66 -34.93 8.85 -10.60
C GLN A 66 -35.07 9.48 -9.22
N LEU A 67 -34.11 9.25 -8.32
CA LEU A 67 -34.12 9.78 -6.96
C LEU A 67 -34.17 11.32 -6.96
N LEU A 68 -33.40 11.96 -7.84
CA LEU A 68 -33.34 13.42 -7.98
C LEU A 68 -34.66 14.06 -8.44
N GLN A 69 -35.65 13.29 -8.92
CA GLN A 69 -36.99 13.79 -9.23
C GLN A 69 -37.87 13.99 -7.98
N THR A 70 -37.45 13.47 -6.83
CA THR A 70 -38.21 13.53 -5.58
C THR A 70 -37.46 14.33 -4.51
N GLU A 71 -38.17 15.00 -3.61
CA GLU A 71 -37.51 15.73 -2.51
C GLU A 71 -36.76 14.78 -1.57
N THR A 72 -37.32 13.59 -1.30
CA THR A 72 -36.65 12.57 -0.47
C THR A 72 -35.34 12.09 -1.11
N GLY A 73 -35.33 11.83 -2.42
CA GLY A 73 -34.11 11.41 -3.11
C GLY A 73 -33.07 12.53 -3.24
N LYS A 74 -33.48 13.78 -3.40
CA LYS A 74 -32.54 14.93 -3.34
C LYS A 74 -31.89 15.07 -1.97
N VAL A 75 -32.65 14.85 -0.89
CA VAL A 75 -32.09 14.83 0.47
C VAL A 75 -31.10 13.67 0.60
N LEU A 76 -31.48 12.46 0.20
CA LEU A 76 -30.59 11.29 0.24
C LEU A 76 -29.26 11.51 -0.49
N LEU A 77 -29.29 12.12 -1.68
CA LEU A 77 -28.11 12.38 -2.51
C LEU A 77 -27.42 13.72 -2.22
N ALA A 78 -27.77 14.39 -1.12
CA ALA A 78 -27.10 15.61 -0.69
C ALA A 78 -25.78 15.28 0.04
N PRO A 79 -24.72 16.10 -0.13
CA PRO A 79 -23.46 15.93 0.61
C PRO A 79 -23.65 15.94 2.13
N ASP A 80 -24.65 16.68 2.64
CA ASP A 80 -25.05 16.73 4.05
C ASP A 80 -25.41 15.35 4.63
N ASN A 81 -25.79 14.38 3.78
CA ASN A 81 -26.10 13.00 4.14
C ASN A 81 -25.00 12.02 3.72
N GLY A 82 -23.78 12.53 3.44
CA GLY A 82 -22.63 11.71 3.08
C GLY A 82 -22.62 11.20 1.65
N ALA A 83 -23.45 11.75 0.76
CA ALA A 83 -23.43 11.40 -0.66
C ALA A 83 -22.28 12.09 -1.40
N ILE A 84 -21.55 11.33 -2.20
CA ILE A 84 -20.47 11.77 -3.08
C ILE A 84 -20.90 11.49 -4.51
N ALA A 85 -21.05 12.55 -5.32
CA ALA A 85 -21.34 12.41 -6.74
C ALA A 85 -20.06 12.03 -7.50
N ILE A 86 -20.09 10.95 -8.28
CA ILE A 86 -18.99 10.56 -9.16
C ILE A 86 -19.02 11.46 -10.39
N THR A 87 -18.10 12.42 -10.45
CA THR A 87 -17.96 13.39 -11.55
C THR A 87 -16.59 13.27 -12.19
N GLN A 88 -16.44 13.77 -13.43
CA GLN A 88 -15.11 13.84 -14.07
C GLN A 88 -14.12 14.65 -13.23
N ASN A 89 -14.55 15.77 -12.64
CA ASN A 89 -13.68 16.60 -11.80
C ASN A 89 -13.19 15.84 -10.56
N LEU A 90 -14.04 15.00 -9.95
CA LEU A 90 -13.65 14.17 -8.81
C LEU A 90 -12.62 13.11 -9.23
N ILE A 91 -12.82 12.47 -10.38
CA ILE A 91 -11.87 11.49 -10.93
C ILE A 91 -10.53 12.17 -11.30
N ASP A 92 -10.57 13.36 -11.91
CA ASP A 92 -9.38 14.13 -12.27
C ASP A 92 -8.60 14.58 -11.02
N LEU A 93 -9.31 15.05 -9.99
CA LEU A 93 -8.73 15.34 -8.67
C LEU A 93 -8.11 14.08 -8.07
N GLY A 94 -8.80 12.95 -8.16
CA GLY A 94 -8.33 11.67 -7.67
C GLY A 94 -7.04 11.21 -8.32
N ARG A 95 -6.98 11.26 -9.66
CA ARG A 95 -5.78 10.95 -10.42
C ARG A 95 -4.65 11.92 -10.08
N ASP A 96 -4.97 13.19 -9.90
CA ASP A 96 -3.99 14.18 -9.51
C ASP A 96 -3.38 13.88 -8.14
N ALA A 97 -4.24 13.61 -7.15
CA ALA A 97 -3.83 13.26 -5.79
C ALA A 97 -3.03 11.94 -5.76
N PHE A 98 -3.48 10.93 -6.49
CA PHE A 98 -2.80 9.62 -6.57
C PHE A 98 -1.31 9.75 -6.99
N TYR A 99 -1.00 10.68 -7.89
CA TYR A 99 0.37 10.88 -8.38
C TYR A 99 1.17 11.95 -7.64
N ARG A 100 0.51 12.97 -7.07
CA ARG A 100 1.19 14.18 -6.58
C ARG A 100 0.94 14.51 -5.12
N GLU A 101 -0.17 14.07 -4.55
CA GLU A 101 -0.51 14.43 -3.18
C GLU A 101 0.33 13.64 -2.18
N THR A 102 0.93 14.37 -1.25
CA THR A 102 1.82 13.82 -0.21
C THR A 102 1.23 14.04 1.18
N PHE A 103 0.23 14.91 1.32
CA PHE A 103 -0.33 15.34 2.60
C PHE A 103 0.75 15.78 3.59
N GLY A 104 1.84 16.39 3.13
CA GLY A 104 2.94 16.84 3.99
C GLY A 104 3.94 15.76 4.44
N ASN A 105 3.79 14.51 3.97
CA ASN A 105 4.69 13.41 4.40
C ASN A 105 6.15 13.62 4.03
N GLU A 106 6.47 14.56 3.14
CA GLU A 106 7.84 14.95 2.81
C GLU A 106 8.58 15.52 4.03
N TYR A 107 7.88 16.11 4.99
CA TYR A 107 8.47 16.53 6.26
C TYR A 107 8.87 15.31 7.10
N PHE A 108 8.01 14.31 7.20
CA PHE A 108 8.33 13.10 7.97
C PHE A 108 9.50 12.33 7.31
N PHE A 109 9.38 11.98 6.02
CA PHE A 109 10.40 11.19 5.31
C PHE A 109 11.74 11.92 5.17
N THR A 110 11.74 13.23 4.95
CA THR A 110 12.99 13.98 4.81
C THR A 110 13.55 14.47 6.13
N ASP A 111 12.73 15.10 6.98
CA ASP A 111 13.23 15.79 8.18
C ASP A 111 13.30 14.88 9.42
N VAL A 112 12.46 13.85 9.52
CA VAL A 112 12.49 12.91 10.66
C VAL A 112 13.29 11.66 10.31
N VAL A 113 12.89 10.93 9.27
CA VAL A 113 13.52 9.66 8.85
C VAL A 113 14.89 9.88 8.21
N GLY A 114 15.06 10.96 7.44
CA GLY A 114 16.30 11.23 6.71
C GLY A 114 16.49 10.33 5.49
N ALA A 115 15.40 10.02 4.78
CA ALA A 115 15.37 9.12 3.61
C ALA A 115 16.28 9.57 2.45
N ILE A 116 16.76 10.82 2.47
CA ILE A 116 17.69 11.38 1.48
C ILE A 116 19.00 11.87 2.07
N ASP A 117 19.27 11.58 3.34
CA ASP A 117 20.48 12.01 4.07
C ASP A 117 21.52 10.88 4.18
N GLY A 118 21.13 9.64 3.85
CA GLY A 118 21.96 8.45 3.88
C GLY A 118 22.78 8.22 2.60
N SER A 119 23.15 6.96 2.37
CA SER A 119 23.94 6.59 1.17
C SER A 119 23.07 6.55 -0.10
N ILE A 120 21.77 6.34 0.07
CA ILE A 120 20.76 6.65 -0.94
C ILE A 120 20.30 8.09 -0.69
N ASN A 121 20.53 8.98 -1.64
CA ASN A 121 20.23 10.41 -1.51
C ASN A 121 19.98 11.04 -2.88
N LEU A 122 19.56 12.31 -2.89
CA LEU A 122 19.22 13.01 -4.14
C LEU A 122 20.37 13.03 -5.16
N VAL A 123 21.62 13.06 -4.72
CA VAL A 123 22.78 13.04 -5.64
C VAL A 123 22.98 11.66 -6.25
N SER A 124 22.95 10.59 -5.44
CA SER A 124 23.14 9.23 -5.92
C SER A 124 21.97 8.78 -6.81
N VAL A 125 20.73 9.11 -6.44
CA VAL A 125 19.52 8.92 -7.26
C VAL A 125 19.63 9.70 -8.57
N SER A 126 19.93 11.00 -8.54
CA SER A 126 20.03 11.81 -9.76
C SER A 126 21.12 11.30 -10.71
N LYS A 127 22.26 10.83 -10.18
CA LYS A 127 23.32 10.22 -10.98
C LYS A 127 22.85 8.91 -11.62
N ALA A 128 22.13 8.07 -10.88
CA ALA A 128 21.58 6.83 -11.39
C ALA A 128 20.55 7.10 -12.51
N ILE A 129 19.63 8.05 -12.32
CA ILE A 129 18.65 8.45 -13.34
C ILE A 129 19.36 9.01 -14.58
N ALA A 130 20.34 9.89 -14.41
CA ALA A 130 21.12 10.43 -15.52
C ALA A 130 21.85 9.34 -16.31
N ALA A 131 22.34 8.29 -15.63
CA ALA A 131 23.01 7.15 -16.27
C ALA A 131 22.07 6.30 -17.13
N LEU A 132 20.75 6.38 -16.95
CA LEU A 132 19.76 5.75 -17.85
C LEU A 132 19.76 6.38 -19.25
N GLY A 133 20.28 7.61 -19.40
CA GLY A 133 20.32 8.31 -20.69
C GLY A 133 18.93 8.58 -21.28
N GLY A 134 17.93 8.79 -20.41
CA GLY A 134 16.53 9.02 -20.78
C GLY A 134 15.70 7.75 -21.02
N LYS A 135 16.29 6.56 -20.89
CA LYS A 135 15.55 5.29 -20.93
C LYS A 135 14.77 5.06 -19.64
N HIS A 136 13.74 4.23 -19.72
CA HIS A 136 12.99 3.77 -18.55
C HIS A 136 13.69 2.61 -17.83
N THR A 137 13.29 2.36 -16.59
CA THR A 137 13.65 1.16 -15.81
C THR A 137 12.55 0.83 -14.81
N THR A 138 12.39 -0.45 -14.47
CA THR A 138 11.57 -0.90 -13.32
C THR A 138 12.39 -1.00 -12.03
N ASN A 139 13.71 -0.85 -12.14
CA ASN A 139 14.59 -0.97 -10.98
C ASN A 139 15.76 -0.02 -11.16
N LEU A 140 15.67 1.16 -10.54
CA LEU A 140 16.77 2.10 -10.51
C LEU A 140 17.91 1.56 -9.65
N GLN A 141 18.98 1.10 -10.29
CA GLN A 141 20.16 0.62 -9.57
C GLN A 141 21.05 1.78 -9.11
N ILE A 142 21.33 1.86 -7.80
CA ILE A 142 22.13 2.92 -7.20
C ILE A 142 23.49 2.37 -6.76
N PRO A 143 24.61 2.78 -7.38
CA PRO A 143 25.93 2.36 -6.95
C PRO A 143 26.36 3.07 -5.65
N LEU A 144 26.86 2.33 -4.68
CA LEU A 144 27.47 2.87 -3.47
C LEU A 144 28.83 3.51 -3.77
N ASP A 145 29.09 4.67 -3.17
CA ASP A 145 30.36 5.40 -3.32
C ASP A 145 31.41 5.01 -2.26
N ARG A 146 31.00 4.33 -1.19
CA ARG A 146 31.85 3.86 -0.09
C ARG A 146 31.31 2.56 0.51
N ASP A 147 32.13 1.91 1.34
CA ASP A 147 31.67 0.81 2.19
C ASP A 147 30.65 1.36 3.21
N VAL A 148 29.51 0.68 3.36
CA VAL A 148 28.43 1.05 4.29
C VAL A 148 28.06 -0.18 5.09
N THR A 149 27.81 -0.01 6.39
CA THR A 149 27.22 -1.07 7.23
C THR A 149 25.85 -0.61 7.69
N VAL A 150 24.83 -1.44 7.47
CA VAL A 150 23.42 -1.18 7.78
C VAL A 150 22.86 -2.49 8.36
N GLY A 151 22.20 -2.45 9.51
CA GLY A 151 21.61 -3.65 10.14
C GLY A 151 22.60 -4.81 10.34
N GLY A 152 23.86 -4.51 10.65
CA GLY A 152 24.93 -5.52 10.77
C GLY A 152 25.44 -6.13 9.44
N ARG A 153 24.92 -5.70 8.29
CA ARG A 153 25.34 -6.15 6.95
C ARG A 153 26.27 -5.10 6.33
N THR A 154 27.43 -5.52 5.84
CA THR A 154 28.38 -4.62 5.16
C THR A 154 28.25 -4.72 3.64
N PHE A 155 27.93 -3.60 3.01
CA PHE A 155 27.89 -3.40 1.57
C PHE A 155 29.18 -2.72 1.12
N LYS A 156 29.79 -3.20 0.03
CA LYS A 156 31.05 -2.66 -0.47
C LYS A 156 30.84 -1.48 -1.40
N ALA A 157 31.81 -0.57 -1.44
CA ALA A 157 31.85 0.48 -2.44
C ALA A 157 31.74 -0.14 -3.85
N GLY A 158 30.91 0.46 -4.70
CA GLY A 158 30.61 -0.03 -6.05
C GLY A 158 29.51 -1.10 -6.11
N THR A 159 29.02 -1.63 -4.98
CA THR A 159 27.80 -2.45 -4.98
C THR A 159 26.65 -1.64 -5.56
N LYS A 160 25.95 -2.21 -6.55
CA LYS A 160 24.74 -1.63 -7.12
C LYS A 160 23.55 -2.12 -6.31
N LEU A 161 22.96 -1.22 -5.55
CA LEU A 161 21.73 -1.48 -4.83
C LEU A 161 20.58 -1.50 -5.82
N ASN A 162 19.82 -2.59 -5.83
CA ASN A 162 18.54 -2.64 -6.49
C ASN A 162 17.51 -1.98 -5.57
N THR A 163 16.70 -1.08 -6.10
CA THR A 163 15.74 -0.30 -5.29
C THR A 163 14.29 -0.60 -5.64
N GLY A 164 14.04 -1.17 -6.83
CA GLY A 164 12.69 -1.28 -7.38
C GLY A 164 11.99 0.06 -7.64
N LEU A 165 12.77 1.16 -7.66
CA LEU A 165 12.23 2.46 -8.03
C LEU A 165 12.05 2.52 -9.55
N ASP A 166 10.81 2.64 -9.97
CA ASP A 166 10.43 2.79 -11.36
C ASP A 166 10.72 4.20 -11.87
N VAL A 167 11.34 4.30 -13.05
CA VAL A 167 11.60 5.57 -13.70
C VAL A 167 11.05 5.52 -15.12
N PRO A 168 9.95 6.25 -15.42
CA PRO A 168 9.45 6.38 -16.77
C PRO A 168 10.47 7.06 -17.70
N ALA A 169 10.40 6.77 -18.99
CA ALA A 169 11.31 7.34 -19.98
C ALA A 169 11.30 8.88 -19.94
N GLY A 170 12.47 9.49 -19.85
CA GLY A 170 12.64 10.94 -19.77
C GLY A 170 12.24 11.59 -18.43
N SER A 171 11.81 10.81 -17.43
CA SER A 171 11.53 11.35 -16.09
C SER A 171 12.82 11.71 -15.36
N LEU A 172 12.75 12.75 -14.50
CA LEU A 172 13.84 13.19 -13.64
C LEU A 172 13.67 12.74 -12.19
N VAL A 173 12.51 12.18 -11.87
CA VAL A 173 12.15 11.66 -10.55
C VAL A 173 11.51 10.28 -10.73
N PRO A 174 11.73 9.34 -9.80
CA PRO A 174 11.03 8.07 -9.85
C PRO A 174 9.51 8.26 -9.72
N LEU A 175 8.76 7.28 -10.21
CA LEU A 175 7.31 7.28 -10.16
C LEU A 175 6.83 7.33 -8.70
N GLY A 176 5.88 8.21 -8.40
CA GLY A 176 5.32 8.36 -7.06
C GLY A 176 6.18 9.09 -6.03
N MET A 177 7.34 9.62 -6.43
CA MET A 177 8.15 10.49 -5.59
C MET A 177 7.95 11.95 -5.98
N THR A 178 7.61 12.79 -5.00
CA THR A 178 7.42 14.24 -5.19
C THR A 178 8.54 15.01 -4.50
N LEU A 179 9.22 15.89 -5.23
CA LEU A 179 10.18 16.83 -4.65
C LEU A 179 9.49 18.16 -4.35
N VAL A 180 9.41 18.51 -3.06
CA VAL A 180 8.81 19.76 -2.57
C VAL A 180 9.91 20.69 -2.09
N LYS A 181 9.97 21.88 -2.68
CA LYS A 181 10.83 22.96 -2.21
C LYS A 181 10.03 23.88 -1.29
N SER A 182 10.45 24.00 -0.03
CA SER A 182 9.91 24.99 0.90
C SER A 182 11.05 25.82 1.51
N GLY A 183 11.02 27.13 1.25
CA GLY A 183 12.15 28.03 1.53
C GLY A 183 13.42 27.63 0.78
N ALA A 184 14.49 27.34 1.51
CA ALA A 184 15.77 26.87 0.95
C ALA A 184 15.91 25.34 0.93
N LYS A 185 15.01 24.59 1.58
CA LYS A 185 15.13 23.14 1.73
C LYS A 185 14.32 22.43 0.65
N LEU A 186 14.94 21.41 0.05
CA LEU A 186 14.27 20.45 -0.81
C LEU A 186 13.91 19.22 0.04
N ARG A 187 12.68 18.78 -0.08
CA ARG A 187 12.14 17.58 0.57
C ARG A 187 11.61 16.63 -0.46
N MET A 188 11.55 15.37 -0.08
CA MET A 188 11.02 14.26 -0.86
C MET A 188 9.85 13.65 -0.10
N GLY A 189 8.69 13.66 -0.73
CA GLY A 189 7.47 12.98 -0.26
C GLY A 189 7.10 11.84 -1.20
N LEU A 190 6.21 10.98 -0.71
CA LEU A 190 5.76 9.76 -1.38
C LEU A 190 4.26 9.84 -1.66
N THR A 191 3.82 9.28 -2.79
CA THR A 191 2.42 9.24 -3.21
C THR A 191 1.96 7.80 -3.50
N CYS A 192 0.66 7.58 -3.70
CA CYS A 192 0.11 6.25 -4.00
C CYS A 192 0.78 5.58 -5.21
N ALA A 193 1.19 6.37 -6.21
CA ALA A 193 1.81 5.88 -7.42
C ALA A 193 3.19 5.21 -7.22
N LEU A 194 3.83 5.37 -6.05
CA LEU A 194 5.09 4.69 -5.76
C LEU A 194 4.87 3.17 -5.67
N CYS A 195 3.77 2.78 -5.02
CA CYS A 195 3.42 1.40 -4.77
C CYS A 195 2.39 0.86 -5.78
N HIS A 196 1.47 1.70 -6.27
CA HIS A 196 0.29 1.27 -7.04
C HIS A 196 0.31 1.68 -8.52
N ALA A 197 1.49 2.00 -9.05
CA ALA A 197 1.73 2.08 -10.48
C ALA A 197 3.12 1.55 -10.80
N THR A 198 3.29 0.97 -11.97
CA THR A 198 4.60 0.46 -12.42
C THR A 198 4.87 0.82 -13.88
N VAL A 199 6.10 0.66 -14.33
CA VAL A 199 6.55 0.83 -15.71
C VAL A 199 6.65 -0.55 -16.36
N ASP A 200 6.05 -0.71 -17.53
CA ASP A 200 6.24 -1.92 -18.32
C ASP A 200 7.69 -2.02 -18.83
N LYS A 201 8.34 -3.16 -18.57
CA LYS A 201 9.74 -3.38 -18.91
C LYS A 201 10.02 -3.27 -20.41
N GLU A 202 9.06 -3.67 -21.25
CA GLU A 202 9.25 -3.77 -22.71
C GLU A 202 8.99 -2.44 -23.42
N THR A 203 7.88 -1.80 -23.08
CA THR A 203 7.38 -0.59 -23.76
C THR A 203 7.75 0.71 -23.05
N GLY A 204 8.03 0.66 -21.75
CA GLY A 204 8.26 1.84 -20.92
C GLY A 204 7.01 2.66 -20.60
N ARG A 205 5.82 2.16 -20.95
CA ARG A 205 4.54 2.78 -20.57
C ARG A 205 4.22 2.49 -19.11
N ILE A 206 3.51 3.40 -18.48
CA ILE A 206 3.03 3.21 -17.10
C ILE A 206 1.77 2.34 -17.11
N ILE A 207 1.75 1.32 -16.26
CA ILE A 207 0.59 0.49 -15.94
C ILE A 207 -0.02 1.05 -14.66
N GLU A 208 -1.07 1.87 -14.81
CA GLU A 208 -1.79 2.45 -13.66
C GLU A 208 -2.57 1.36 -12.92
N GLY A 209 -2.51 1.35 -11.59
CA GLY A 209 -3.23 0.40 -10.74
C GLY A 209 -2.50 -0.91 -10.47
N SER A 210 -1.50 -1.25 -11.28
CA SER A 210 -0.64 -2.42 -11.04
C SER A 210 0.26 -2.17 -9.82
N PRO A 211 0.43 -3.15 -8.93
CA PRO A 211 1.40 -3.03 -7.86
C PRO A 211 2.84 -3.01 -8.41
N ASN A 212 3.72 -2.26 -7.74
CA ASN A 212 5.15 -2.33 -7.95
C ASN A 212 5.72 -3.49 -7.12
N ASN A 213 5.84 -4.67 -7.74
CA ASN A 213 6.19 -5.92 -7.06
C ASN A 213 7.69 -6.09 -6.79
N ASP A 214 8.55 -5.15 -7.20
CA ASP A 214 9.99 -5.18 -6.93
C ASP A 214 10.48 -3.96 -6.14
N LEU A 215 9.59 -3.05 -5.72
CA LEU A 215 9.92 -1.95 -4.80
C LEU A 215 10.50 -2.47 -3.48
N ASP A 216 11.76 -2.13 -3.20
CA ASP A 216 12.42 -2.56 -1.97
C ASP A 216 12.26 -1.50 -0.87
N CYS A 217 11.04 -1.42 -0.32
CA CYS A 217 10.70 -0.53 0.79
C CYS A 217 11.58 -0.75 2.03
N GLY A 218 11.99 -1.99 2.29
CA GLY A 218 12.83 -2.34 3.42
C GLY A 218 14.23 -1.76 3.29
N LEU A 219 14.89 -1.99 2.15
CA LEU A 219 16.19 -1.41 1.83
C LEU A 219 16.16 0.12 1.84
N LEU A 220 15.17 0.74 1.19
CA LEU A 220 15.08 2.20 1.12
C LEU A 220 14.95 2.84 2.51
N GLN A 221 14.20 2.22 3.42
CA GLN A 221 14.08 2.68 4.81
C GLN A 221 15.33 2.40 5.63
N ALA A 222 15.92 1.20 5.51
CA ALA A 222 17.12 0.84 6.26
C ALA A 222 18.33 1.73 5.91
N PHE A 223 18.38 2.26 4.69
CA PHE A 223 19.45 3.17 4.26
C PHE A 223 19.25 4.64 4.67
N ALA A 224 18.16 4.95 5.37
CA ALA A 224 17.93 6.27 5.96
C ALA A 224 18.83 6.51 7.19
N THR A 225 18.87 7.74 7.71
CA THR A 225 19.71 8.09 8.86
C THR A 225 19.03 7.93 10.22
N ASN A 226 17.71 7.74 10.22
CA ASN A 226 16.85 7.51 11.38
C ASN A 226 15.70 6.55 11.01
N SER A 227 16.05 5.34 10.55
CA SER A 227 15.07 4.31 10.17
C SER A 227 14.25 3.85 11.38
N ALA A 228 14.80 3.99 12.60
CA ALA A 228 14.13 3.76 13.86
C ALA A 228 12.84 4.58 14.04
N ALA A 229 12.62 5.66 13.30
CA ALA A 229 11.34 6.35 13.26
C ALA A 229 10.19 5.46 12.71
N MET A 230 10.53 4.39 12.00
CA MET A 230 9.63 3.38 11.43
C MET A 230 9.65 2.06 12.25
N PHE A 231 10.07 2.08 13.52
CA PHE A 231 10.23 0.84 14.31
C PHE A 231 8.94 0.02 14.43
N ARG A 232 7.78 0.69 14.42
CA ARG A 232 6.45 0.09 14.63
C ARG A 232 6.02 -0.86 13.51
N GLN A 233 6.61 -0.72 12.32
CA GLN A 233 6.42 -1.62 11.19
C GLN A 233 7.29 -2.89 11.33
N THR A 234 8.15 -2.96 12.35
CA THR A 234 9.04 -4.08 12.63
C THR A 234 8.63 -4.81 13.91
N GLY A 235 9.29 -5.93 14.20
CA GLY A 235 9.18 -6.64 15.46
C GLY A 235 9.94 -6.02 16.64
N ILE A 236 10.58 -4.85 16.46
CA ILE A 236 11.41 -4.24 17.50
C ILE A 236 10.58 -3.45 18.49
N ASN A 237 10.63 -3.86 19.76
CA ASN A 237 10.08 -3.09 20.86
C ASN A 237 11.17 -2.23 21.52
N PRO A 238 11.19 -0.90 21.30
CA PRO A 238 12.28 -0.02 21.74
C PRO A 238 12.48 -0.02 23.25
N ILE A 239 11.44 -0.23 24.06
CA ILE A 239 11.53 -0.23 25.52
C ILE A 239 12.16 -1.51 26.10
N THR A 240 12.47 -2.49 25.25
CA THR A 240 13.17 -3.72 25.66
C THR A 240 14.67 -3.66 25.39
N LEU A 241 15.13 -2.66 24.63
CA LEU A 241 16.54 -2.42 24.36
C LEU A 241 17.23 -1.77 25.56
N LEU A 242 18.57 -1.82 25.54
CA LEU A 242 19.38 -1.14 26.55
C LEU A 242 19.14 0.37 26.48
N ALA A 243 18.97 0.98 27.65
CA ALA A 243 18.86 2.43 27.77
C ALA A 243 20.17 3.10 27.33
N GLY A 244 20.05 4.17 26.55
CA GLY A 244 21.15 5.03 26.13
C GLY A 244 21.35 6.23 27.04
N GLU A 245 22.08 7.22 26.54
CA GLU A 245 22.36 8.46 27.27
C GLU A 245 21.27 9.52 27.11
N ASN A 246 20.41 9.38 26.09
CA ASN A 246 19.35 10.35 25.80
C ASN A 246 18.26 10.33 26.88
N THR A 247 17.98 11.50 27.44
CA THR A 247 16.98 11.71 28.49
C THR A 247 15.79 12.51 28.01
N TYR A 248 14.62 12.23 28.56
CA TYR A 248 13.36 12.92 28.27
C TYR A 248 12.48 12.99 29.53
N ILE A 249 11.42 13.79 29.47
CA ILE A 249 10.38 13.80 30.50
C ILE A 249 9.27 12.85 30.06
N ASN A 250 9.04 11.80 30.84
CA ASN A 250 8.03 10.77 30.54
C ASN A 250 6.61 11.24 30.89
N ALA A 251 5.63 10.35 30.64
CA ALA A 251 4.21 10.63 30.91
C ALA A 251 3.92 10.97 32.39
N ASP A 252 4.73 10.48 33.33
CA ASP A 252 4.62 10.76 34.78
C ASP A 252 5.31 12.06 35.21
N GLY A 253 5.90 12.81 34.26
CA GLY A 253 6.65 14.03 34.54
C GLY A 253 8.04 13.79 35.13
N GLN A 254 8.55 12.55 35.04
CA GLN A 254 9.85 12.15 35.56
C GLN A 254 10.89 12.12 34.44
N THR A 255 12.15 12.38 34.79
CA THR A 255 13.26 12.15 33.86
C THR A 255 13.46 10.64 33.66
N ALA A 256 13.42 10.21 32.41
CA ALA A 256 13.68 8.83 31.98
C ALA A 256 14.71 8.81 30.84
N GLN A 257 15.18 7.60 30.49
CA GLN A 257 16.13 7.38 29.40
C GLN A 257 15.45 6.70 28.21
N LEU A 258 15.82 7.13 27.01
CA LEU A 258 15.46 6.48 25.75
C LEU A 258 16.44 5.32 25.46
N PRO A 259 16.09 4.38 24.57
CA PRO A 259 17.02 3.33 24.15
C PRO A 259 18.27 3.92 23.49
N ASP A 260 19.38 3.17 23.51
CA ASP A 260 20.57 3.53 22.76
C ASP A 260 20.22 3.70 21.27
N PRO A 261 20.49 4.88 20.67
CA PRO A 261 20.03 5.17 19.33
C PRO A 261 20.67 4.23 18.31
N GLN A 262 21.98 3.96 18.40
CA GLN A 262 22.65 3.11 17.42
C GLN A 262 22.16 1.65 17.50
N ALA A 263 22.00 1.11 18.70
CA ALA A 263 21.48 -0.24 18.89
C ALA A 263 20.03 -0.37 18.38
N LEU A 264 19.23 0.70 18.49
CA LEU A 264 17.87 0.73 17.93
C LEU A 264 17.89 0.78 16.40
N GLU A 265 18.68 1.67 15.79
CA GLU A 265 18.84 1.71 14.32
C GLU A 265 19.30 0.36 13.79
N ASP A 266 20.37 -0.23 14.36
CA ASP A 266 20.91 -1.52 13.91
C ASP A 266 19.87 -2.65 13.99
N ALA A 267 19.02 -2.64 15.03
CA ALA A 267 17.98 -3.65 15.22
C ALA A 267 16.80 -3.47 14.26
N VAL A 268 16.40 -2.22 13.98
CA VAL A 268 15.34 -1.90 13.02
C VAL A 268 15.81 -2.17 11.59
N ASP A 269 17.04 -1.78 11.27
CA ASP A 269 17.67 -1.99 9.96
C ASP A 269 17.82 -3.48 9.61
N ASP A 270 18.22 -4.36 10.56
CA ASP A 270 18.32 -5.80 10.27
C ASP A 270 16.96 -6.39 9.89
N GLN A 271 15.87 -5.90 10.50
CA GLN A 271 14.51 -6.32 10.21
C GLN A 271 13.98 -5.76 8.89
N LEU A 272 14.26 -4.49 8.59
CA LEU A 272 13.89 -3.86 7.32
C LEU A 272 14.66 -4.50 6.15
N LEU A 273 15.95 -4.80 6.30
CA LEU A 273 16.75 -5.49 5.28
C LEU A 273 16.34 -6.95 5.04
N ALA A 274 15.48 -7.52 5.89
CA ALA A 274 14.90 -8.84 5.69
C ALA A 274 13.62 -8.82 4.84
N TRP A 275 13.02 -7.66 4.59
CA TRP A 275 11.81 -7.53 3.80
C TRP A 275 12.06 -7.95 2.35
N ALA A 276 11.09 -8.67 1.77
CA ALA A 276 11.13 -8.99 0.36
C ALA A 276 10.74 -7.76 -0.48
N PRO A 277 11.40 -7.52 -1.63
CA PRO A 277 10.93 -6.52 -2.60
C PRO A 277 9.46 -6.77 -2.97
N GLY A 278 8.69 -5.68 -3.12
CA GLY A 278 7.24 -5.71 -3.36
C GLY A 278 6.38 -5.82 -2.09
N ASN A 279 6.99 -5.96 -0.91
CA ASN A 279 6.27 -6.05 0.37
C ASN A 279 6.43 -4.78 1.21
N PHE A 280 5.39 -4.46 1.98
CA PHE A 280 5.37 -3.36 2.94
C PHE A 280 4.50 -3.71 4.15
N ASP A 281 4.91 -3.26 5.34
CA ASP A 281 4.10 -3.39 6.54
C ASP A 281 3.26 -2.14 6.82
N SER A 282 1.94 -2.32 6.82
CA SER A 282 0.97 -1.25 7.02
C SER A 282 0.24 -1.32 8.38
N THR A 283 0.72 -2.14 9.34
CA THR A 283 0.05 -2.34 10.63
C THR A 283 0.88 -1.96 11.87
N PRO A 284 0.26 -1.26 12.85
CA PRO A 284 0.84 -0.91 14.17
C PRO A 284 1.13 -2.02 15.17
N ASP A 285 1.46 -3.25 14.81
CA ASP A 285 1.36 -4.35 15.78
C ASP A 285 2.66 -4.72 16.50
N ASN A 286 3.79 -4.08 16.13
CA ASN A 286 5.15 -4.48 16.53
C ASN A 286 5.45 -5.94 16.17
N ASN A 287 4.91 -6.45 15.06
CA ASN A 287 5.35 -7.70 14.46
C ASN A 287 5.91 -7.41 13.06
N ASN A 288 6.96 -8.12 12.70
CA ASN A 288 7.50 -8.04 11.35
C ASN A 288 6.73 -9.00 10.46
N ASN A 289 5.67 -8.53 9.79
CA ASN A 289 4.81 -9.38 8.97
C ASN A 289 4.44 -8.76 7.61
N PRO A 290 5.34 -8.04 6.91
CA PRO A 290 5.04 -7.25 5.71
C PRO A 290 4.30 -8.09 4.67
N SER A 291 3.29 -7.49 4.05
CA SER A 291 2.48 -8.12 3.01
C SER A 291 2.78 -7.50 1.65
N GLN A 292 2.48 -8.22 0.57
CA GLN A 292 2.58 -7.69 -0.79
C GLN A 292 1.77 -6.40 -0.95
N ILE A 293 2.26 -5.51 -1.81
CA ILE A 293 1.48 -4.35 -2.23
C ILE A 293 0.24 -4.85 -3.01
N PRO A 294 -0.99 -4.54 -2.56
CA PRO A 294 -2.19 -4.98 -3.26
C PRO A 294 -2.39 -4.20 -4.57
N SER A 295 -3.09 -4.79 -5.53
CA SER A 295 -3.50 -4.08 -6.74
C SER A 295 -4.49 -2.95 -6.43
N SER A 296 -4.40 -1.86 -7.18
CA SER A 296 -5.39 -0.76 -7.17
C SER A 296 -6.51 -0.92 -8.22
N TYR A 297 -6.73 -2.14 -8.71
CA TYR A 297 -7.94 -2.49 -9.48
C TYR A 297 -9.10 -2.77 -8.52
N THR A 298 -9.79 -1.72 -8.08
CA THR A 298 -10.61 -1.76 -6.86
C THR A 298 -12.10 -1.95 -7.10
N PHE A 299 -12.60 -1.72 -8.32
CA PHE A 299 -14.04 -1.69 -8.59
C PHE A 299 -14.73 -3.01 -8.20
N ASP A 300 -15.67 -2.95 -7.25
CA ASP A 300 -16.44 -4.10 -6.74
C ASP A 300 -15.57 -5.24 -6.15
N THR A 301 -14.42 -4.88 -5.55
CA THR A 301 -13.48 -5.85 -4.96
C THR A 301 -13.39 -5.83 -3.43
N TYR A 302 -14.34 -5.15 -2.77
CA TYR A 302 -14.42 -5.00 -1.32
C TYR A 302 -14.56 -6.35 -0.59
N PRO A 303 -14.26 -6.43 0.72
CA PRO A 303 -13.50 -5.43 1.47
C PRO A 303 -12.04 -5.35 1.02
N TYR A 304 -11.34 -4.27 1.38
CA TYR A 304 -9.97 -3.99 0.94
C TYR A 304 -8.92 -4.25 2.02
N GLY A 305 -7.66 -4.36 1.59
CA GLY A 305 -6.53 -4.82 2.40
C GLY A 305 -6.50 -6.34 2.54
N TRP A 306 -5.34 -6.92 2.90
CA TRP A 306 -5.18 -8.38 2.93
C TRP A 306 -6.08 -9.08 3.95
N SER A 307 -6.37 -8.45 5.11
CA SER A 307 -7.33 -8.96 6.09
C SER A 307 -8.79 -8.59 5.79
N GLY A 308 -9.04 -7.65 4.86
CA GLY A 308 -10.37 -7.11 4.61
C GLY A 308 -10.84 -6.07 5.64
N PHE A 309 -9.92 -5.43 6.37
CA PHE A 309 -10.29 -4.47 7.42
C PHE A 309 -11.04 -3.25 6.88
N SER A 310 -10.69 -2.83 5.67
CA SER A 310 -11.24 -1.66 5.02
C SER A 310 -12.57 -2.00 4.37
N SER A 311 -13.66 -1.83 5.12
CA SER A 311 -14.96 -2.46 4.82
C SER A 311 -16.18 -1.56 5.02
N VAL A 312 -16.02 -0.33 5.49
CA VAL A 312 -17.14 0.58 5.79
C VAL A 312 -16.84 2.01 5.36
N GLY A 313 -17.89 2.80 5.17
CA GLY A 313 -17.77 4.19 4.72
C GLY A 313 -17.58 4.32 3.21
N TRP A 314 -17.22 5.52 2.75
CA TRP A 314 -17.22 5.87 1.32
C TRP A 314 -16.50 4.84 0.44
N PHE A 315 -17.09 4.57 -0.72
CA PHE A 315 -16.61 3.61 -1.71
C PHE A 315 -16.40 2.20 -1.12
N HIS A 316 -17.34 1.78 -0.27
CA HIS A 316 -17.35 0.53 0.50
C HIS A 316 -16.07 0.34 1.34
N GLY A 317 -15.53 1.44 1.86
CA GLY A 317 -14.28 1.46 2.63
C GLY A 317 -13.01 1.63 1.81
N LEU A 318 -13.06 1.94 0.51
CA LEU A 318 -11.83 2.28 -0.23
C LEU A 318 -11.20 3.58 0.31
N THR A 319 -12.04 4.54 0.71
CA THR A 319 -11.56 5.76 1.38
C THR A 319 -10.84 5.45 2.69
N THR A 320 -11.27 4.45 3.45
CA THR A 320 -10.58 3.98 4.66
C THR A 320 -9.19 3.43 4.35
N LEU A 321 -9.04 2.71 3.24
CA LEU A 321 -7.76 2.13 2.83
C LEU A 321 -6.78 3.25 2.48
N ASN A 322 -7.22 4.18 1.63
CA ASN A 322 -6.44 5.34 1.23
C ASN A 322 -6.05 6.19 2.44
N ASN A 323 -6.97 6.37 3.39
CA ASN A 323 -6.71 7.12 4.60
C ASN A 323 -5.66 6.44 5.50
N ASN A 324 -5.72 5.12 5.67
CA ASN A 324 -4.75 4.39 6.50
C ASN A 324 -3.30 4.62 6.02
N VAL A 325 -3.10 4.71 4.70
CA VAL A 325 -1.78 5.03 4.13
C VAL A 325 -1.33 6.43 4.53
N HIS A 326 -2.19 7.44 4.35
CA HIS A 326 -1.79 8.85 4.50
C HIS A 326 -1.87 9.41 5.92
N ALA A 327 -2.82 8.95 6.74
CA ALA A 327 -3.02 9.45 8.10
C ALA A 327 -2.16 8.71 9.14
N ALA A 328 -1.87 7.42 8.91
CA ALA A 328 -1.11 6.58 9.86
C ALA A 328 0.26 6.14 9.32
N ASN A 329 0.33 5.56 8.12
CA ASN A 329 1.56 4.89 7.67
C ASN A 329 2.65 5.84 7.16
N SER A 330 2.27 6.90 6.42
CA SER A 330 3.22 7.91 5.95
C SER A 330 3.60 8.94 7.00
N ASP A 331 2.96 8.90 8.19
CA ASP A 331 3.33 9.67 9.37
C ASP A 331 3.01 8.92 10.67
N PRO A 332 3.89 8.02 11.10
CA PRO A 332 3.82 7.33 12.40
C PRO A 332 3.68 8.21 13.64
N THR A 333 3.93 9.53 13.56
CA THR A 333 3.81 10.41 14.74
C THR A 333 2.35 10.56 15.19
N SER A 334 1.41 10.43 14.26
CA SER A 334 -0.04 10.49 14.49
C SER A 334 -0.55 9.36 15.39
N ASP A 335 0.09 8.18 15.31
CA ASP A 335 -0.22 7.01 16.14
C ASP A 335 0.20 7.15 17.62
N SER A 336 0.90 8.24 17.97
CA SER A 336 1.32 8.49 19.35
C SER A 336 0.15 8.52 20.34
N TYR A 337 -1.06 8.87 19.88
CA TYR A 337 -2.29 8.87 20.66
C TYR A 337 -2.84 7.47 20.95
N GLY A 338 -2.63 6.51 20.03
CA GLY A 338 -3.03 5.10 20.17
C GLY A 338 -1.92 4.18 20.70
N SER A 339 -0.66 4.65 20.68
CA SER A 339 0.56 3.87 20.98
C SER A 339 0.49 3.05 22.26
N LYS A 340 -0.13 3.56 23.33
CA LYS A 340 -0.23 2.83 24.60
C LYS A 340 -1.08 1.57 24.49
N TYR A 341 -2.15 1.63 23.71
CA TYR A 341 -3.07 0.51 23.51
C TYR A 341 -2.52 -0.47 22.47
N LEU A 342 -1.96 0.05 21.37
CA LEU A 342 -1.46 -0.76 20.26
C LEU A 342 -0.12 -1.43 20.60
N LEU A 343 0.79 -0.70 21.23
CA LEU A 343 2.19 -1.11 21.40
C LEU A 343 2.60 -1.28 22.88
N GLY A 344 1.79 -0.82 23.82
CA GLY A 344 2.16 -0.79 25.24
C GLY A 344 3.11 0.34 25.63
N ILE A 345 3.48 1.20 24.66
CA ILE A 345 4.43 2.31 24.81
C ILE A 345 3.64 3.60 25.04
N ASP A 346 3.95 4.39 26.08
CA ASP A 346 3.26 5.66 26.28
C ASP A 346 3.64 6.71 25.23
N LYS A 347 2.77 7.71 25.06
CA LYS A 347 2.92 8.77 24.05
C LYS A 347 4.29 9.46 24.09
N GLU A 348 4.81 9.75 25.28
CA GLU A 348 6.08 10.48 25.42
C GLU A 348 7.25 9.60 24.99
N THR A 349 7.29 8.37 25.48
CA THR A 349 8.32 7.40 25.06
C THR A 349 8.25 7.12 23.56
N TYR A 350 7.04 6.94 23.01
CA TYR A 350 6.83 6.68 21.59
C TYR A 350 7.37 7.81 20.70
N LEU A 351 6.99 9.06 20.97
CA LEU A 351 7.53 10.22 20.25
C LEU A 351 9.02 10.40 20.50
N GLY A 352 9.48 10.19 21.74
CA GLY A 352 10.89 10.33 22.09
C GLY A 352 11.80 9.38 21.32
N VAL A 353 11.36 8.12 21.15
CA VAL A 353 12.06 7.11 20.36
C VAL A 353 12.25 7.56 18.91
N MET A 354 11.21 8.09 18.26
CA MET A 354 11.30 8.52 16.86
C MET A 354 12.12 9.81 16.68
N LEU A 355 12.03 10.73 17.65
CA LEU A 355 12.60 12.07 17.53
C LEU A 355 14.05 12.18 18.06
N GLN A 356 14.53 11.22 18.85
CA GLN A 356 15.88 11.31 19.46
C GLN A 356 17.02 11.40 18.44
N ASN A 357 16.85 10.78 17.27
CA ASN A 357 17.84 10.73 16.21
C ASN A 357 17.32 11.38 14.92
N ALA A 358 16.26 12.20 14.99
CA ALA A 358 15.68 12.86 13.81
C ALA A 358 16.76 13.55 12.96
N ALA A 359 16.67 13.33 11.65
CA ALA A 359 17.70 13.72 10.70
C ALA A 359 17.93 15.25 10.70
N ASN A 360 16.85 16.02 10.68
CA ASN A 360 16.89 17.46 10.81
C ASN A 360 16.96 17.87 12.30
N PRO A 361 17.97 18.65 12.72
CA PRO A 361 18.08 19.14 14.10
C PRO A 361 16.85 19.90 14.63
N LYS A 362 16.00 20.46 13.76
CA LYS A 362 14.73 21.10 14.17
C LYS A 362 13.79 20.09 14.86
N PHE A 363 13.81 18.83 14.44
CA PHE A 363 12.96 17.76 14.98
C PHE A 363 13.69 16.85 15.97
N ARG A 364 15.00 17.08 16.21
CA ARG A 364 15.78 16.23 17.10
C ARG A 364 15.51 16.58 18.57
N LEU A 365 15.00 15.61 19.33
CA LEU A 365 14.59 15.80 20.72
C LEU A 365 15.77 16.29 21.59
N PRO A 366 15.65 17.46 22.25
CA PRO A 366 16.65 17.91 23.21
C PRO A 366 16.58 17.15 24.53
N GLN A 367 17.73 17.04 25.21
CA GLN A 367 17.83 16.36 26.51
C GLN A 367 16.87 16.93 27.55
N GLY A 368 16.20 16.04 28.29
CA GLY A 368 15.34 16.39 29.41
C GLY A 368 14.09 17.19 29.02
N THR A 369 13.68 17.12 27.75
CA THR A 369 12.42 17.75 27.28
C THR A 369 11.29 16.75 27.23
N LYS A 370 10.05 17.24 27.32
CA LYS A 370 8.86 16.42 27.11
C LYS A 370 8.58 16.28 25.61
N PRO A 371 8.62 15.06 25.03
CA PRO A 371 8.54 14.87 23.59
C PRO A 371 7.30 15.47 22.93
N SER A 372 6.12 15.34 23.52
CA SER A 372 4.88 15.91 22.95
C SER A 372 4.89 17.43 22.88
N GLU A 373 5.35 18.11 23.94
CA GLU A 373 5.47 19.58 23.97
C GLU A 373 6.54 20.08 22.99
N PHE A 374 7.65 19.34 22.87
CA PHE A 374 8.69 19.65 21.89
C PHE A 374 8.18 19.47 20.45
N PHE A 375 7.44 18.40 20.19
CA PHE A 375 6.87 18.12 18.87
C PHE A 375 5.86 19.19 18.46
N GLU A 376 4.90 19.55 19.33
CA GLU A 376 3.91 20.61 19.07
C GLU A 376 4.57 21.96 18.73
N LYS A 377 5.70 22.29 19.36
CA LYS A 377 6.45 23.52 19.05
C LYS A 377 7.11 23.53 17.68
N ASN A 378 7.44 22.36 17.13
CA ASN A 378 8.17 22.21 15.86
C ASN A 378 7.32 21.68 14.70
N ASP A 379 6.05 21.37 14.98
CA ASP A 379 5.01 20.89 14.09
C ASP A 379 4.98 21.70 12.76
N PRO A 380 5.16 21.04 11.60
CA PRO A 380 5.04 21.68 10.29
C PRO A 380 3.59 21.99 9.91
N THR A 381 2.61 21.39 10.59
CA THR A 381 1.16 21.55 10.40
C THR A 381 0.46 22.01 11.70
N PRO A 382 0.75 23.22 12.21
CA PRO A 382 0.37 23.63 13.57
C PRO A 382 -1.08 23.37 13.94
N GLY A 383 -1.28 22.63 15.04
CA GLY A 383 -2.59 22.33 15.63
C GLY A 383 -3.17 20.99 15.19
N GLN A 384 -2.50 20.30 14.26
CA GLN A 384 -2.80 18.93 13.88
C GLN A 384 -2.06 17.92 14.77
N PRO A 385 -2.59 16.70 14.94
CA PRO A 385 -2.04 15.67 15.82
C PRO A 385 -0.87 14.86 15.20
N GLY A 386 -0.19 15.39 14.18
CA GLY A 386 0.90 14.74 13.45
C GLY A 386 1.66 15.76 12.58
N ILE A 387 2.50 15.25 11.68
CA ILE A 387 3.17 16.00 10.61
C ILE A 387 2.29 16.14 9.37
N ASN A 388 1.48 15.13 9.07
CA ASN A 388 0.68 15.15 7.84
C ASN A 388 -0.53 16.08 7.96
N GLU A 389 -0.99 16.57 6.82
CA GLU A 389 -2.21 17.35 6.69
C GLU A 389 -3.44 16.45 6.91
N VAL A 390 -3.92 16.45 8.15
CA VAL A 390 -5.07 15.68 8.59
C VAL A 390 -6.09 16.57 9.29
N ILE A 391 -7.32 16.09 9.43
CA ILE A 391 -8.33 16.65 10.32
C ILE A 391 -8.72 15.63 11.39
N LYS A 392 -9.05 16.11 12.59
CA LYS A 392 -9.53 15.29 13.69
C LYS A 392 -10.96 14.83 13.41
N MET A 393 -11.19 13.52 13.38
CA MET A 393 -12.53 12.96 13.24
C MET A 393 -13.32 13.07 14.55
N PRO A 394 -14.66 13.01 14.49
CA PRO A 394 -15.49 12.96 15.69
C PRO A 394 -15.00 11.87 16.65
N GLY A 395 -14.72 12.25 17.89
CA GLY A 395 -14.26 11.36 18.96
C GLY A 395 -12.77 11.02 18.98
N HIS A 396 -11.94 11.66 18.13
CA HIS A 396 -10.48 11.70 18.32
C HIS A 396 -10.15 12.10 19.78
N PRO A 397 -9.19 11.44 20.48
CA PRO A 397 -8.12 10.57 19.96
C PRO A 397 -8.48 9.10 19.74
N LYS A 398 -9.74 8.70 19.92
CA LYS A 398 -10.17 7.35 19.57
C LYS A 398 -10.45 7.27 18.07
N GLY A 399 -10.14 6.12 17.48
CA GLY A 399 -10.50 5.82 16.10
C GLY A 399 -11.83 5.10 15.99
N SER A 400 -12.18 4.72 14.77
CA SER A 400 -13.31 3.84 14.47
C SER A 400 -12.94 2.89 13.33
N ILE A 401 -13.81 1.94 13.03
CA ILE A 401 -13.63 1.05 11.87
C ILE A 401 -13.58 1.81 10.53
N PHE A 402 -14.11 3.04 10.44
CA PHE A 402 -14.00 3.88 9.24
C PHE A 402 -12.65 4.63 9.17
N VAL A 403 -12.14 5.12 10.31
CA VAL A 403 -10.88 5.88 10.41
C VAL A 403 -10.12 5.39 11.64
N LEU A 404 -9.10 4.54 11.42
CA LEU A 404 -8.53 3.67 12.45
C LEU A 404 -7.86 4.41 13.62
N ASP A 405 -7.19 5.53 13.32
CA ASP A 405 -6.46 6.40 14.24
C ASP A 405 -7.27 7.66 14.64
N GLY A 406 -8.48 7.80 14.09
CA GLY A 406 -9.33 8.97 14.29
C GLY A 406 -8.89 10.22 13.51
N LEU A 407 -8.06 10.07 12.47
CA LEU A 407 -7.53 11.16 11.66
C LEU A 407 -7.83 10.94 10.17
N LEU A 408 -8.41 11.96 9.52
CA LEU A 408 -8.70 11.90 8.09
C LEU A 408 -7.73 12.80 7.33
N ALA A 409 -6.94 12.24 6.41
CA ALA A 409 -6.06 13.01 5.55
C ALA A 409 -6.88 13.99 4.69
N SER A 410 -6.56 15.27 4.79
CA SER A 410 -7.31 16.36 4.16
C SER A 410 -6.48 17.64 4.19
N SER A 411 -6.15 18.17 3.02
CA SER A 411 -5.34 19.37 2.88
C SER A 411 -6.15 20.66 3.05
N PRO A 412 -5.58 21.72 3.66
CA PRO A 412 -6.22 23.04 3.71
C PRO A 412 -6.63 23.55 2.32
N GLY A 413 -7.85 24.08 2.21
CA GLY A 413 -8.40 24.57 0.94
C GLY A 413 -9.24 23.56 0.16
N TYR A 414 -9.29 22.30 0.61
CA TYR A 414 -10.18 21.26 0.10
C TYR A 414 -11.39 21.05 1.01
N LEU A 415 -12.28 20.14 0.63
CA LEU A 415 -13.38 19.64 1.47
C LEU A 415 -12.96 18.37 2.22
N ALA A 416 -13.63 18.08 3.33
CA ALA A 416 -13.36 16.92 4.18
C ALA A 416 -13.42 15.62 3.38
N GLY A 417 -12.29 14.91 3.29
CA GLY A 417 -12.17 13.66 2.54
C GLY A 417 -12.22 13.80 1.01
N GLU A 418 -12.24 15.01 0.45
CA GLU A 418 -12.39 15.24 -0.99
C GLU A 418 -11.29 14.58 -1.82
N GLN A 419 -10.02 14.76 -1.42
CA GLN A 419 -8.87 14.14 -2.09
C GLN A 419 -8.91 12.61 -1.99
N LEU A 420 -9.27 12.05 -0.82
CA LEU A 420 -9.36 10.60 -0.60
C LEU A 420 -10.53 9.95 -1.37
N ASN A 421 -11.69 10.62 -1.40
CA ASN A 421 -12.85 10.21 -2.18
C ASN A 421 -12.57 10.34 -3.68
N GLY A 422 -11.81 11.37 -4.09
CA GLY A 422 -11.28 11.50 -5.44
C GLY A 422 -10.42 10.30 -5.83
N MET A 423 -9.43 9.95 -5.00
CA MET A 423 -8.56 8.79 -5.24
C MET A 423 -9.38 7.51 -5.36
N SER A 424 -10.35 7.31 -4.47
CA SER A 424 -11.25 6.13 -4.51
C SER A 424 -12.06 6.08 -5.81
N ALA A 425 -12.63 7.21 -6.24
CA ALA A 425 -13.32 7.30 -7.52
C ALA A 425 -12.39 7.00 -8.70
N TYR A 426 -11.14 7.51 -8.68
CA TYR A 426 -10.16 7.24 -9.73
C TYR A 426 -9.70 5.78 -9.76
N GLN A 427 -9.40 5.18 -8.62
CA GLN A 427 -9.01 3.76 -8.52
C GLN A 427 -10.12 2.85 -9.05
N ASN A 428 -11.38 3.19 -8.79
CA ASN A 428 -12.54 2.51 -9.37
C ASN A 428 -12.70 2.70 -10.89
N THR A 429 -11.86 3.48 -11.57
CA THR A 429 -11.77 3.51 -13.04
C THR A 429 -10.63 2.67 -13.60
N LEU A 430 -9.70 2.23 -12.74
CA LEU A 430 -8.51 1.50 -13.15
C LEU A 430 -8.86 0.06 -13.51
N ALA A 431 -8.26 -0.40 -14.59
CA ALA A 431 -8.40 -1.75 -15.11
C ALA A 431 -7.02 -2.26 -15.56
N PRO A 432 -6.72 -3.57 -15.39
CA PRO A 432 -5.52 -4.13 -15.96
C PRO A 432 -5.55 -4.02 -17.49
N PRO A 433 -4.41 -3.79 -18.15
CA PRO A 433 -4.32 -3.95 -19.60
C PRO A 433 -4.73 -5.37 -19.99
N PRO A 434 -5.42 -5.57 -21.13
CA PRO A 434 -5.79 -6.91 -21.59
C PRO A 434 -4.56 -7.80 -21.78
N HIS A 435 -4.68 -9.07 -21.40
CA HIS A 435 -3.65 -10.07 -21.59
C HIS A 435 -4.22 -11.28 -22.32
N GLU A 436 -3.61 -11.63 -23.45
CA GLU A 436 -3.99 -12.79 -24.27
C GLU A 436 -2.92 -13.87 -24.14
N PRO A 437 -2.97 -14.72 -23.09
CA PRO A 437 -1.95 -15.75 -22.89
C PRO A 437 -2.05 -16.86 -23.95
N THR A 438 -3.20 -16.97 -24.63
CA THR A 438 -3.45 -17.86 -25.76
C THR A 438 -4.45 -17.22 -26.73
N SER A 439 -4.30 -17.52 -28.03
CA SER A 439 -5.26 -17.11 -29.07
C SER A 439 -6.44 -18.08 -29.23
N ASP A 440 -6.39 -19.24 -28.56
CA ASP A 440 -7.46 -20.26 -28.63
C ASP A 440 -8.47 -20.08 -27.50
N THR A 441 -9.61 -19.46 -27.79
CA THR A 441 -10.70 -19.29 -26.81
C THR A 441 -11.20 -20.62 -26.23
N GLU A 442 -11.03 -21.75 -26.94
CA GLU A 442 -11.42 -23.05 -26.41
C GLU A 442 -10.52 -23.51 -25.25
N VAL A 443 -9.24 -23.12 -25.24
CA VAL A 443 -8.35 -23.30 -24.08
C VAL A 443 -8.94 -22.60 -22.86
N LEU A 444 -9.38 -21.35 -23.02
CA LEU A 444 -9.96 -20.55 -21.94
C LEU A 444 -11.28 -21.16 -21.45
N ARG A 445 -12.15 -21.67 -22.35
CA ARG A 445 -13.39 -22.37 -21.95
C ARG A 445 -13.12 -23.63 -21.15
N ARG A 446 -12.16 -24.45 -21.58
CA ARG A 446 -11.75 -25.63 -20.80
C ARG A 446 -11.16 -25.24 -19.45
N GLY A 447 -10.36 -24.17 -19.40
CA GLY A 447 -9.82 -23.63 -18.15
C GLY A 447 -10.90 -23.15 -17.18
N ALA A 448 -11.89 -22.40 -17.67
CA ALA A 448 -13.05 -21.98 -16.88
C ALA A 448 -13.86 -23.19 -16.36
N ALA A 449 -13.99 -24.26 -17.15
CA ALA A 449 -14.62 -25.50 -16.68
C ALA A 449 -13.79 -26.21 -15.59
N VAL A 450 -12.45 -26.17 -15.67
CA VAL A 450 -11.57 -26.67 -14.61
C VAL A 450 -11.69 -25.82 -13.35
N PHE A 451 -11.81 -24.49 -13.47
CA PHE A 451 -12.03 -23.57 -12.35
C PHE A 451 -13.28 -23.93 -11.53
N GLU A 452 -14.40 -24.22 -12.23
CA GLU A 452 -15.63 -24.71 -11.59
C GLU A 452 -15.44 -26.11 -10.98
N LYS A 453 -14.84 -27.03 -11.73
CA LYS A 453 -14.61 -28.41 -11.28
C LYS A 453 -13.70 -28.48 -10.04
N ALA A 454 -12.71 -27.60 -9.95
CA ALA A 454 -11.82 -27.46 -8.81
C ALA A 454 -12.45 -26.71 -7.63
N ASN A 455 -13.72 -26.29 -7.77
CA ASN A 455 -14.49 -25.54 -6.77
C ASN A 455 -13.85 -24.19 -6.41
N CYS A 456 -13.07 -23.59 -7.31
CA CYS A 456 -12.49 -22.26 -7.09
C CYS A 456 -13.59 -21.19 -6.93
N ALA A 457 -14.70 -21.36 -7.66
CA ALA A 457 -15.86 -20.48 -7.66
C ALA A 457 -16.61 -20.42 -6.31
N SER A 458 -16.32 -21.30 -5.33
CA SER A 458 -16.94 -21.18 -3.99
C SER A 458 -16.47 -19.96 -3.21
N CYS A 459 -15.26 -19.47 -3.50
CA CYS A 459 -14.71 -18.25 -2.92
C CYS A 459 -14.50 -17.18 -4.00
N HIS A 460 -13.89 -17.57 -5.12
CA HIS A 460 -13.60 -16.67 -6.23
C HIS A 460 -14.77 -16.59 -7.21
N SER A 461 -15.84 -15.94 -6.78
CA SER A 461 -17.12 -15.86 -7.50
C SER A 461 -17.43 -14.45 -8.02
N GLY A 462 -18.53 -14.30 -8.77
CA GLY A 462 -18.98 -13.00 -9.25
C GLY A 462 -18.10 -12.45 -10.37
N ARG A 463 -18.35 -11.20 -10.76
CA ARG A 463 -17.67 -10.59 -11.91
C ARG A 463 -16.16 -10.47 -11.69
N TYR A 464 -15.74 -10.07 -10.50
CA TYR A 464 -14.34 -9.80 -10.17
C TYR A 464 -13.66 -10.97 -9.45
N PHE A 465 -14.28 -12.15 -9.46
CA PHE A 465 -13.73 -13.36 -8.84
C PHE A 465 -13.40 -13.19 -7.35
N THR A 466 -14.28 -12.47 -6.64
CA THR A 466 -14.30 -12.35 -5.19
C THR A 466 -15.75 -12.35 -4.72
N ASN A 467 -16.03 -13.10 -3.65
CA ASN A 467 -17.35 -13.18 -3.02
C ASN A 467 -17.53 -12.14 -1.89
N HIS A 468 -16.59 -11.18 -1.78
CA HIS A 468 -16.58 -10.12 -0.77
C HIS A 468 -16.48 -10.63 0.68
N ASP A 469 -15.94 -11.84 0.87
CA ASP A 469 -15.81 -12.48 2.18
C ASP A 469 -14.37 -12.43 2.73
N VAL A 470 -14.26 -12.61 4.04
CA VAL A 470 -13.03 -12.89 4.78
C VAL A 470 -13.08 -14.33 5.29
N ILE A 471 -12.11 -15.14 4.85
CA ILE A 471 -11.98 -16.55 5.22
C ILE A 471 -11.14 -16.63 6.51
N PRO A 472 -11.57 -17.39 7.52
CA PRO A 472 -10.77 -17.60 8.73
C PRO A 472 -9.37 -18.13 8.39
N GLU A 473 -8.35 -17.64 9.10
CA GLU A 473 -6.98 -18.10 8.91
C GLU A 473 -6.89 -19.63 9.08
N GLN A 474 -7.60 -20.22 10.03
CA GLN A 474 -7.56 -21.67 10.27
C GLN A 474 -8.11 -22.52 9.12
N GLU A 475 -8.92 -21.92 8.25
CA GLU A 475 -9.48 -22.57 7.06
C GLU A 475 -8.54 -22.44 5.86
N VAL A 476 -8.10 -21.21 5.55
CA VAL A 476 -7.19 -20.97 4.42
C VAL A 476 -5.75 -21.44 4.72
N GLN A 477 -5.37 -21.51 6.00
CA GLN A 477 -4.07 -21.97 6.52
C GLN A 477 -2.87 -21.19 5.95
N ALA A 478 -3.10 -19.95 5.52
CA ALA A 478 -2.03 -19.05 5.10
C ALA A 478 -1.20 -18.64 6.32
N GLN A 479 0.02 -18.14 6.10
CA GLN A 479 0.87 -17.69 7.20
C GLN A 479 0.09 -16.79 8.18
N PRO A 480 0.03 -17.09 9.49
CA PRO A 480 -1.01 -16.53 10.36
C PRO A 480 -0.75 -15.11 10.89
N SER A 481 0.48 -14.62 10.83
CA SER A 481 0.90 -13.40 11.54
C SER A 481 0.13 -12.16 11.08
N ARG A 482 -0.10 -12.01 9.78
CA ARG A 482 -0.79 -10.84 9.21
C ARG A 482 -2.29 -10.84 9.51
N ALA A 483 -2.95 -12.01 9.55
CA ALA A 483 -4.38 -12.11 9.84
C ALA A 483 -4.77 -11.55 11.20
N ALA A 484 -3.87 -11.65 12.20
CA ALA A 484 -4.10 -11.14 13.55
C ALA A 484 -3.59 -9.70 13.78
N ALA A 485 -2.97 -9.06 12.79
CA ALA A 485 -2.22 -7.81 12.97
C ALA A 485 -3.10 -6.64 13.48
N LEU A 486 -4.40 -6.66 13.20
CA LEU A 486 -5.34 -5.59 13.60
C LEU A 486 -6.11 -5.89 14.91
N ALA A 487 -5.81 -6.99 15.61
CA ALA A 487 -6.57 -7.47 16.77
C ALA A 487 -6.70 -6.47 17.94
N LYS A 488 -5.79 -5.50 18.04
CA LYS A 488 -5.78 -4.50 19.12
C LYS A 488 -6.65 -3.29 18.83
N PHE A 489 -6.93 -2.97 17.57
CA PHE A 489 -7.69 -1.79 17.17
C PHE A 489 -9.12 -1.71 17.74
N PRO A 490 -9.91 -2.81 17.77
CA PRO A 490 -11.27 -2.74 18.30
C PRO A 490 -11.38 -2.21 19.73
N GLN A 491 -10.31 -2.30 20.52
CA GLN A 491 -10.27 -1.81 21.90
C GLN A 491 -10.29 -0.27 21.99
N MET A 492 -9.87 0.42 20.94
CA MET A 492 -9.87 1.88 20.86
C MET A 492 -11.01 2.44 19.99
N PHE A 493 -11.85 1.58 19.41
CA PHE A 493 -12.92 2.02 18.53
C PHE A 493 -14.11 2.65 19.26
N ILE A 494 -14.64 3.69 18.65
CA ILE A 494 -15.94 4.30 18.93
C ILE A 494 -16.89 4.08 17.74
N PRO A 495 -18.21 4.33 17.90
CA PRO A 495 -19.12 4.34 16.75
C PRO A 495 -18.59 5.23 15.63
N PRO A 496 -18.57 4.77 14.37
CA PRO A 496 -17.96 5.52 13.29
C PRO A 496 -18.86 6.70 12.89
N GLU A 497 -18.24 7.88 12.87
CA GLU A 497 -18.85 9.15 12.49
C GLU A 497 -17.89 9.90 11.56
N THR A 498 -18.44 10.76 10.72
CA THR A 498 -17.69 11.60 9.79
C THR A 498 -18.30 12.97 9.62
N TYR A 499 -17.58 13.88 8.95
CA TYR A 499 -18.11 15.14 8.48
C TYR A 499 -18.71 14.97 7.09
N PRO A 500 -19.80 15.67 6.75
CA PRO A 500 -20.28 15.80 5.38
C PRO A 500 -19.16 16.22 4.41
N GLY A 501 -19.19 15.68 3.19
CA GLY A 501 -18.16 15.91 2.18
C GLY A 501 -18.12 17.34 1.60
N ASN A 502 -18.98 18.24 2.10
CA ASN A 502 -19.02 19.67 1.76
C ASN A 502 -18.44 20.57 2.86
N ILE A 503 -17.89 20.00 3.94
CA ILE A 503 -17.24 20.76 5.00
C ILE A 503 -15.83 21.16 4.56
N ALA A 504 -15.52 22.45 4.62
CA ALA A 504 -14.20 22.97 4.28
C ALA A 504 -13.11 22.50 5.27
N VAL A 505 -11.87 22.43 4.79
CA VAL A 505 -10.69 22.14 5.59
C VAL A 505 -9.84 23.41 5.72
N PRO A 506 -9.52 23.88 6.95
CA PRO A 506 -9.85 23.27 8.24
C PRO A 506 -11.35 23.34 8.57
N PRO A 507 -11.90 22.34 9.29
CA PRO A 507 -13.30 22.36 9.71
C PRO A 507 -13.65 23.60 10.55
N PRO A 508 -14.91 24.07 10.50
CA PRO A 508 -15.40 25.08 11.44
C PRO A 508 -15.35 24.54 12.88
N ALA A 509 -15.52 25.42 13.88
CA ALA A 509 -15.39 25.05 15.29
C ALA A 509 -16.41 23.98 15.76
N ASP A 510 -17.58 23.91 15.12
CA ASP A 510 -18.65 22.95 15.42
C ASP A 510 -19.23 22.43 14.08
N PRO A 511 -18.50 21.56 13.38
CA PRO A 511 -18.95 21.02 12.09
C PRO A 511 -20.09 20.02 12.31
N PRO A 512 -21.06 19.92 11.37
CA PRO A 512 -22.06 18.86 11.42
C PRO A 512 -21.39 17.50 11.34
N VAL A 513 -21.96 16.52 12.05
CA VAL A 513 -21.48 15.14 12.10
C VAL A 513 -22.57 14.20 11.60
N ILE A 514 -22.17 13.20 10.84
CA ILE A 514 -23.04 12.14 10.33
C ILE A 514 -22.49 10.77 10.73
N SER A 515 -23.39 9.83 11.01
CA SER A 515 -23.01 8.45 11.32
C SER A 515 -22.64 7.69 10.06
N VAL A 516 -21.63 6.82 10.15
CA VAL A 516 -21.22 5.94 9.05
C VAL A 516 -21.89 4.56 9.25
N PRO A 517 -22.66 4.07 8.26
CA PRO A 517 -23.30 2.76 8.37
C PRO A 517 -22.29 1.61 8.46
N LEU A 518 -22.64 0.58 9.24
CA LEU A 518 -21.85 -0.64 9.37
C LEU A 518 -22.44 -1.81 8.57
N ASP A 519 -23.69 -1.72 8.18
CA ASP A 519 -24.49 -2.81 7.60
C ASP A 519 -24.19 -3.07 6.11
N ILE A 520 -23.36 -2.23 5.47
CA ILE A 520 -22.89 -2.46 4.10
C ILE A 520 -21.96 -3.68 3.99
N THR A 521 -21.26 -4.05 5.06
CA THR A 521 -20.47 -5.29 5.16
C THR A 521 -21.02 -6.16 6.31
N PRO A 522 -21.16 -7.49 6.17
CA PRO A 522 -21.65 -8.35 7.26
C PRO A 522 -20.76 -8.31 8.51
N GLN A 523 -21.37 -8.37 9.70
CA GLN A 523 -20.61 -8.32 10.96
C GLN A 523 -19.53 -9.41 11.06
N ARG A 524 -19.82 -10.64 10.63
CA ARG A 524 -18.82 -11.74 10.64
C ARG A 524 -17.55 -11.36 9.86
N VAL A 525 -17.70 -10.72 8.71
CA VAL A 525 -16.58 -10.31 7.85
C VAL A 525 -15.74 -9.26 8.58
N ARG A 526 -16.39 -8.24 9.16
CA ARG A 526 -15.70 -7.21 9.96
C ARG A 526 -15.01 -7.79 11.18
N ASP A 527 -15.68 -8.71 11.90
CA ASP A 527 -15.12 -9.33 13.10
C ASP A 527 -13.87 -10.16 12.75
N LEU A 528 -13.89 -10.96 11.68
CA LEU A 528 -12.71 -11.70 11.21
C LEU A 528 -11.57 -10.79 10.76
N ALA A 529 -11.89 -9.72 10.03
CA ALA A 529 -10.89 -8.77 9.52
C ALA A 529 -10.08 -8.05 10.64
N TYR A 530 -10.67 -7.96 11.83
CA TYR A 530 -10.06 -7.40 13.04
C TYR A 530 -9.78 -8.47 14.12
N ALA A 531 -9.84 -9.76 13.80
CA ALA A 531 -9.63 -10.87 14.75
C ALA A 531 -10.47 -10.77 16.03
N VAL A 532 -11.70 -10.25 15.92
CA VAL A 532 -12.69 -10.17 17.01
C VAL A 532 -13.41 -11.51 17.12
N GLY A 533 -13.45 -12.08 18.32
CA GLY A 533 -14.09 -13.38 18.58
C GLY A 533 -13.32 -14.60 18.05
N ASN A 534 -12.47 -14.42 17.02
CA ASN A 534 -11.50 -15.40 16.54
C ASN A 534 -10.09 -14.76 16.52
N PRO A 535 -9.20 -15.09 17.47
CA PRO A 535 -7.90 -14.44 17.59
C PRO A 535 -6.93 -14.75 16.43
N ALA A 536 -7.22 -15.74 15.58
CA ALA A 536 -6.41 -15.99 14.39
C ALA A 536 -6.73 -15.03 13.23
N GLY A 537 -7.87 -14.32 13.30
CA GLY A 537 -8.31 -13.43 12.23
C GLY A 537 -8.66 -14.16 10.93
N GLY A 538 -8.51 -13.46 9.82
CA GLY A 538 -8.77 -14.02 8.50
C GLY A 538 -8.14 -13.22 7.36
N TYR A 539 -8.31 -13.74 6.15
CA TYR A 539 -7.85 -13.15 4.90
C TYR A 539 -9.02 -12.91 3.97
N LYS A 540 -9.06 -11.74 3.34
CA LYS A 540 -10.10 -11.45 2.34
C LYS A 540 -9.85 -12.24 1.07
N VAL A 541 -10.92 -12.67 0.42
CA VAL A 541 -10.84 -13.33 -0.89
C VAL A 541 -10.44 -12.31 -1.94
N GLN A 542 -9.20 -12.41 -2.44
CA GLN A 542 -8.69 -11.45 -3.42
C GLN A 542 -9.44 -11.56 -4.75
N ASN A 543 -9.56 -10.44 -5.46
CA ASN A 543 -10.01 -10.48 -6.85
C ASN A 543 -8.94 -11.18 -7.70
N LEU A 544 -9.33 -11.72 -8.85
CA LEU A 544 -8.40 -12.41 -9.77
C LEU A 544 -8.13 -11.64 -11.06
N ILE A 545 -8.52 -10.36 -11.14
CA ILE A 545 -8.26 -9.54 -12.33
C ILE A 545 -6.79 -9.12 -12.39
N GLY A 546 -6.16 -9.29 -13.56
CA GLY A 546 -4.76 -8.90 -13.75
C GLY A 546 -3.75 -9.80 -13.04
N LEU A 547 -4.03 -11.08 -12.81
CA LEU A 547 -3.10 -12.02 -12.16
C LEU A 547 -1.72 -12.13 -12.84
N TYR A 548 -1.63 -11.80 -14.13
CA TYR A 548 -0.37 -11.78 -14.86
C TYR A 548 0.57 -10.63 -14.44
N LEU A 549 0.05 -9.60 -13.75
CA LEU A 549 0.81 -8.44 -13.26
C LEU A 549 1.15 -8.52 -11.77
N THR A 550 0.59 -9.50 -11.06
CA THR A 550 0.60 -9.52 -9.59
C THR A 550 1.34 -10.71 -9.01
N ALA A 551 2.16 -11.41 -9.81
CA ALA A 551 3.10 -12.38 -9.28
C ALA A 551 4.19 -11.64 -8.46
N PRO A 552 4.61 -12.18 -7.29
CA PRO A 552 4.28 -13.50 -6.75
C PRO A 552 2.91 -13.57 -6.05
N TYR A 553 2.46 -14.75 -5.60
CA TYR A 553 1.08 -14.92 -5.07
C TYR A 553 0.99 -15.14 -3.56
N LEU A 554 -0.23 -14.99 -3.04
CA LEU A 554 -0.62 -14.91 -1.61
C LEU A 554 -0.19 -13.63 -0.90
N HIS A 555 -0.71 -13.39 0.31
CA HIS A 555 -0.51 -12.14 1.03
C HIS A 555 0.95 -11.80 1.34
N ASP A 556 1.78 -12.82 1.58
CA ASP A 556 3.20 -12.67 1.91
C ASP A 556 4.10 -12.72 0.67
N GLY A 557 3.55 -13.06 -0.50
CA GLY A 557 4.29 -13.27 -1.74
C GLY A 557 5.07 -14.58 -1.79
N GLY A 558 4.89 -15.49 -0.83
CA GLY A 558 5.71 -16.68 -0.71
C GLY A 558 5.60 -17.68 -1.88
N VAL A 559 4.65 -17.47 -2.79
CA VAL A 559 4.40 -18.32 -3.96
C VAL A 559 5.03 -17.72 -5.20
N ALA A 560 6.26 -18.14 -5.47
CA ALA A 560 7.03 -17.63 -6.58
C ALA A 560 7.83 -18.74 -7.26
N ALA A 561 8.06 -18.60 -8.55
CA ALA A 561 9.03 -19.37 -9.33
C ALA A 561 9.48 -18.53 -10.52
N SER A 562 10.74 -18.67 -10.94
CA SER A 562 11.18 -18.13 -12.22
C SER A 562 10.68 -18.97 -13.39
N SER A 563 10.83 -18.45 -14.62
CA SER A 563 10.53 -19.20 -15.84
C SER A 563 11.41 -20.45 -16.05
N GLU A 564 12.58 -20.49 -15.40
CA GLU A 564 13.56 -21.57 -15.49
C GLU A 564 13.47 -22.57 -14.32
N ALA A 565 12.64 -22.29 -13.32
CA ALA A 565 12.52 -23.13 -12.13
C ALA A 565 11.87 -24.49 -12.42
N LEU A 566 11.03 -24.56 -13.46
CA LEU A 566 10.22 -25.71 -13.79
C LEU A 566 10.53 -26.23 -15.20
N GLN A 567 10.39 -27.54 -15.40
CA GLN A 567 10.45 -28.18 -16.71
C GLN A 567 9.32 -29.20 -16.85
N GLN A 568 8.87 -29.41 -18.09
CA GLN A 568 7.84 -30.40 -18.38
C GLN A 568 8.46 -31.81 -18.51
N ASP A 569 7.80 -32.81 -17.94
CA ASP A 569 8.16 -34.23 -18.09
C ASP A 569 7.50 -34.88 -19.32
N ALA A 570 7.74 -36.17 -19.52
CA ALA A 570 7.23 -36.91 -20.68
C ALA A 570 5.69 -37.07 -20.69
N ASP A 571 5.05 -36.97 -19.53
CA ASP A 571 3.60 -37.09 -19.37
C ASP A 571 2.91 -35.70 -19.39
N GLY A 572 3.69 -34.64 -19.58
CA GLY A 572 3.23 -33.27 -19.68
C GLY A 572 3.13 -32.53 -18.34
N PHE A 573 3.39 -33.18 -17.21
CA PHE A 573 3.39 -32.53 -15.90
C PHE A 573 4.68 -31.72 -15.70
N TYR A 574 4.63 -30.74 -14.80
CA TYR A 574 5.81 -29.94 -14.48
C TYR A 574 6.53 -30.50 -13.26
N THR A 575 7.86 -30.52 -13.35
CA THR A 575 8.77 -30.93 -12.30
C THR A 575 9.77 -29.82 -12.02
N VAL A 576 10.39 -29.84 -10.85
CA VAL A 576 11.42 -28.84 -10.50
C VAL A 576 12.68 -29.08 -11.33
N ALA A 577 13.05 -28.10 -12.14
CA ALA A 577 14.29 -28.07 -12.91
C ALA A 577 15.42 -27.39 -12.13
N ASN A 578 15.08 -26.28 -11.45
CA ASN A 578 16.00 -25.51 -10.64
C ASN A 578 15.36 -25.13 -9.30
N PRO A 579 15.63 -25.90 -8.21
CA PRO A 579 15.04 -25.61 -6.91
C PRO A 579 15.52 -24.27 -6.33
N ASP A 580 16.67 -23.75 -6.75
CA ASP A 580 17.23 -22.50 -6.23
C ASP A 580 16.52 -21.25 -6.79
N GLN A 581 15.59 -21.42 -7.74
CA GLN A 581 14.74 -20.35 -8.28
C GLN A 581 13.25 -20.54 -7.93
N MET A 582 12.99 -21.23 -6.81
CA MET A 582 11.65 -21.46 -6.25
C MET A 582 11.46 -20.69 -4.94
N GLY A 583 10.24 -20.20 -4.71
CA GLY A 583 9.89 -19.36 -3.56
C GLY A 583 10.51 -17.97 -3.64
N LEU A 584 10.08 -17.05 -2.76
CA LEU A 584 10.68 -15.71 -2.63
C LEU A 584 12.19 -15.77 -2.44
N ALA A 585 12.67 -16.78 -1.69
CA ALA A 585 14.09 -16.97 -1.41
C ALA A 585 14.93 -17.12 -2.70
N GLY A 586 14.39 -17.82 -3.69
CA GLY A 586 15.04 -18.08 -4.98
C GLY A 586 14.69 -17.07 -6.08
N THR A 587 13.66 -16.24 -5.88
CA THR A 587 13.20 -15.25 -6.88
C THR A 587 13.44 -13.82 -6.42
N SER A 588 12.46 -13.18 -5.77
CA SER A 588 12.48 -11.75 -5.42
C SER A 588 13.69 -11.39 -4.55
N MET A 589 14.07 -12.24 -3.58
CA MET A 589 15.26 -12.03 -2.75
C MET A 589 16.58 -12.10 -3.55
N GLN A 590 16.56 -12.71 -4.74
CA GLN A 590 17.69 -12.78 -5.68
C GLN A 590 17.55 -11.77 -6.83
N TRP A 591 16.54 -10.89 -6.80
CA TRP A 591 16.21 -9.97 -7.90
C TRP A 591 15.95 -10.70 -9.22
N ILE A 592 15.34 -11.88 -9.15
CA ILE A 592 14.79 -12.61 -10.29
C ILE A 592 13.28 -12.44 -10.26
N ASN A 593 12.73 -11.85 -11.32
CA ASN A 593 11.29 -11.60 -11.40
C ASN A 593 10.52 -12.94 -11.41
N PRO A 594 9.55 -13.13 -10.49
CA PRO A 594 8.65 -14.26 -10.55
C PRO A 594 7.90 -14.31 -11.89
N ASP A 595 7.89 -15.48 -12.52
CA ASP A 595 7.09 -15.73 -13.71
C ASP A 595 5.64 -16.06 -13.30
N PRO A 596 4.62 -15.35 -13.81
CA PRO A 596 3.22 -15.58 -13.42
C PRO A 596 2.74 -17.01 -13.69
N GLU A 597 3.06 -17.58 -14.85
CA GLU A 597 2.63 -18.94 -15.20
C GLU A 597 3.29 -19.98 -14.29
N ALA A 598 4.62 -19.93 -14.13
CA ALA A 598 5.35 -20.82 -13.25
C ALA A 598 4.89 -20.69 -11.79
N SER A 599 4.66 -19.46 -11.31
CA SER A 599 4.21 -19.20 -9.95
C SER A 599 2.78 -19.73 -9.71
N LEU A 600 1.88 -19.65 -10.71
CA LEU A 600 0.55 -20.30 -10.62
C LEU A 600 0.65 -21.83 -10.65
N ARG A 601 1.60 -22.41 -11.38
CA ARG A 601 1.87 -23.86 -11.30
C ARG A 601 2.31 -24.27 -9.89
N VAL A 602 3.19 -23.48 -9.25
CA VAL A 602 3.56 -23.67 -7.84
C VAL A 602 2.37 -23.44 -6.89
N LEU A 603 1.42 -22.58 -7.23
CA LEU A 603 0.19 -22.41 -6.44
C LEU A 603 -0.71 -23.65 -6.46
N LEU A 604 -0.82 -24.28 -7.62
CA LEU A 604 -1.83 -25.31 -7.88
C LEU A 604 -1.31 -26.75 -7.75
N ASP A 605 0.01 -26.96 -7.65
CA ASP A 605 0.62 -28.29 -7.49
C ASP A 605 1.30 -28.44 -6.13
N ARG A 606 0.86 -29.43 -5.34
CA ARG A 606 1.34 -29.61 -3.97
C ARG A 606 2.83 -29.99 -3.87
N ASN A 607 3.39 -30.69 -4.86
CA ASN A 607 4.78 -31.12 -4.83
C ASN A 607 5.70 -29.94 -5.20
N LEU A 608 5.29 -29.13 -6.19
CA LEU A 608 6.00 -27.90 -6.52
C LEU A 608 5.92 -26.91 -5.35
N ARG A 609 4.74 -26.80 -4.72
CA ARG A 609 4.53 -25.91 -3.58
C ARG A 609 5.39 -26.26 -2.38
N GLU A 610 5.55 -27.54 -2.08
CA GLU A 610 6.41 -28.00 -0.98
C GLU A 610 7.86 -27.51 -1.14
N VAL A 611 8.40 -27.52 -2.36
CA VAL A 611 9.76 -27.04 -2.62
C VAL A 611 9.87 -25.54 -2.38
N ALA A 612 8.93 -24.73 -2.88
CA ALA A 612 8.92 -23.29 -2.66
C ALA A 612 8.82 -22.93 -1.16
N ILE A 613 7.94 -23.59 -0.42
CA ILE A 613 7.81 -23.40 1.04
C ILE A 613 9.11 -23.77 1.76
N ASN A 614 9.75 -24.89 1.38
CA ASN A 614 11.01 -25.31 1.98
C ASN A 614 12.15 -24.31 1.71
N GLN A 615 12.22 -23.74 0.51
CA GLN A 615 13.19 -22.69 0.19
C GLN A 615 12.94 -21.43 1.02
N ASN A 616 11.68 -20.99 1.13
CA ASN A 616 11.34 -19.83 1.95
C ASN A 616 11.69 -20.07 3.43
N ARG A 617 11.37 -21.25 3.97
CA ARG A 617 11.67 -21.62 5.37
C ARG A 617 13.15 -21.78 5.67
N ALA A 618 13.97 -22.07 4.66
CA ALA A 618 15.42 -22.11 4.81
C ALA A 618 16.05 -20.71 4.87
N SER A 619 15.35 -19.66 4.41
CA SER A 619 15.82 -18.28 4.47
C SER A 619 15.60 -17.68 5.87
N ARG A 620 16.69 -17.26 6.53
CA ARG A 620 16.63 -16.53 7.81
C ARG A 620 15.75 -15.27 7.70
N ASP A 621 15.93 -14.52 6.63
CA ASP A 621 15.25 -13.24 6.43
C ASP A 621 13.74 -13.45 6.28
N LEU A 622 13.32 -14.43 5.47
CA LEU A 622 11.88 -14.73 5.29
C LEU A 622 11.23 -15.29 6.57
N GLN A 623 11.96 -16.07 7.36
CA GLN A 623 11.50 -16.49 8.69
C GLN A 623 11.36 -15.32 9.66
N MET A 624 12.23 -14.31 9.56
CA MET A 624 12.15 -13.10 10.39
C MET A 624 10.92 -12.26 10.09
N ILE A 625 10.52 -12.18 8.81
CA ILE A 625 9.39 -11.36 8.34
C ILE A 625 8.09 -12.15 8.23
N ASN A 626 8.05 -13.38 8.74
CA ASN A 626 6.85 -14.23 8.69
C ASN A 626 6.32 -14.50 7.27
N ALA A 627 7.22 -14.70 6.29
CA ALA A 627 6.85 -15.05 4.92
C ALA A 627 7.28 -16.49 4.61
N ASP A 628 6.35 -17.35 4.21
CA ASP A 628 6.67 -18.74 3.85
C ASP A 628 5.87 -19.30 2.67
N GLY A 629 4.80 -18.63 2.25
CA GLY A 629 3.92 -19.09 1.18
C GLY A 629 3.11 -20.32 1.58
N SER A 630 2.81 -20.53 2.85
CA SER A 630 1.90 -21.60 3.27
C SER A 630 0.43 -21.27 2.98
N GLY A 631 -0.43 -22.29 3.04
CA GLY A 631 -1.88 -22.15 2.89
C GLY A 631 -2.39 -22.15 1.46
N HIS A 632 -3.70 -21.88 1.33
CA HIS A 632 -4.45 -21.98 0.08
C HIS A 632 -4.29 -23.38 -0.56
N ASN A 633 -4.52 -24.43 0.24
CA ASN A 633 -4.26 -25.83 -0.12
C ASN A 633 -5.33 -26.42 -1.07
N TYR A 634 -5.62 -25.73 -2.18
CA TYR A 634 -6.57 -26.11 -3.22
C TYR A 634 -5.80 -26.50 -4.48
N TRP A 635 -5.79 -27.80 -4.79
CA TRP A 635 -4.85 -28.37 -5.76
C TRP A 635 -5.51 -28.73 -7.09
N VAL A 636 -4.80 -28.44 -8.18
CA VAL A 636 -5.11 -28.89 -9.54
C VAL A 636 -3.90 -29.66 -10.05
N ASP A 637 -3.71 -30.86 -9.51
CA ASP A 637 -2.60 -31.76 -9.82
C ASP A 637 -3.08 -33.21 -10.02
N ALA A 638 -2.16 -34.12 -10.35
CA ALA A 638 -2.46 -35.53 -10.58
C ALA A 638 -3.13 -36.21 -9.38
N ARG A 639 -2.73 -35.85 -8.14
CA ARG A 639 -3.30 -36.40 -6.91
C ARG A 639 -4.72 -35.89 -6.63
N ALA A 640 -5.09 -34.72 -7.16
CA ALA A 640 -6.44 -34.18 -7.15
C ALA A 640 -7.30 -34.69 -8.33
N GLY A 641 -6.75 -35.54 -9.21
CA GLY A 641 -7.48 -36.13 -10.33
C GLY A 641 -7.57 -35.21 -11.56
N PHE A 642 -6.64 -34.26 -11.70
CA PHE A 642 -6.53 -33.39 -12.87
C PHE A 642 -5.35 -33.81 -13.76
N THR A 643 -5.51 -33.63 -15.07
CA THR A 643 -4.42 -33.84 -16.04
C THR A 643 -3.54 -32.61 -16.15
N ALA A 644 -2.32 -32.78 -16.65
CA ALA A 644 -1.43 -31.65 -16.93
C ALA A 644 -2.06 -30.61 -17.89
N GLN A 645 -2.81 -31.08 -18.89
CA GLN A 645 -3.53 -30.19 -19.80
C GLN A 645 -4.61 -29.39 -19.07
N GLN A 646 -5.34 -29.98 -18.12
CA GLN A 646 -6.35 -29.27 -17.33
C GLN A 646 -5.74 -28.18 -16.47
N GLN A 647 -4.58 -28.45 -15.84
CA GLN A 647 -3.86 -27.44 -15.08
C GLN A 647 -3.39 -26.29 -15.99
N THR A 648 -2.81 -26.61 -17.15
CA THR A 648 -2.40 -25.59 -18.13
C THR A 648 -3.58 -24.76 -18.62
N ASP A 649 -4.69 -25.40 -19.04
CA ASP A 649 -5.89 -24.69 -19.48
C ASP A 649 -6.43 -23.76 -18.38
N LEU A 650 -6.44 -24.20 -17.11
CA LEU A 650 -6.82 -23.37 -15.96
C LEU A 650 -5.90 -22.15 -15.81
N ILE A 651 -4.59 -22.32 -15.88
CA ILE A 651 -3.63 -21.21 -15.72
C ILE A 651 -3.78 -20.20 -16.85
N GLN A 652 -3.95 -20.66 -18.09
CA GLN A 652 -4.21 -19.79 -19.24
C GLN A 652 -5.51 -19.00 -19.05
N PHE A 653 -6.55 -19.65 -18.50
CA PHE A 653 -7.77 -18.95 -18.10
C PHE A 653 -7.51 -17.89 -17.03
N LEU A 654 -6.83 -18.22 -15.93
CA LEU A 654 -6.52 -17.31 -14.83
C LEU A 654 -5.71 -16.08 -15.29
N LEU A 655 -4.70 -16.28 -16.15
CA LEU A 655 -3.88 -15.18 -16.68
C LEU A 655 -4.65 -14.29 -17.66
N SER A 656 -5.73 -14.78 -18.27
CA SER A 656 -6.58 -14.01 -19.18
C SER A 656 -7.63 -13.13 -18.49
N ILE A 657 -7.78 -13.23 -17.17
CA ILE A 657 -8.84 -12.52 -16.44
C ILE A 657 -8.51 -11.03 -16.33
N ASP A 658 -9.37 -10.19 -16.90
CA ASP A 658 -9.31 -8.73 -16.86
C ASP A 658 -10.72 -8.10 -16.62
N ASP A 659 -10.85 -6.81 -16.98
CA ASP A 659 -12.09 -6.04 -16.88
C ASP A 659 -13.13 -6.32 -18.00
N ASP A 660 -12.85 -7.23 -18.93
CA ASP A 660 -13.83 -7.81 -19.85
C ASP A 660 -13.38 -9.18 -20.39
N PRO A 661 -13.35 -10.21 -19.53
CA PRO A 661 -12.73 -11.47 -19.87
C PRO A 661 -13.48 -12.14 -21.00
N ALA A 662 -12.74 -12.64 -21.99
CA ALA A 662 -13.30 -13.31 -23.17
C ALA A 662 -14.16 -14.55 -22.83
N VAL A 663 -13.92 -15.14 -21.66
CA VAL A 663 -14.63 -16.30 -21.12
C VAL A 663 -14.92 -16.05 -19.64
N LEU A 664 -16.14 -16.39 -19.21
CA LEU A 664 -16.52 -16.47 -17.80
C LEU A 664 -16.87 -17.92 -17.43
N PRO A 665 -16.68 -18.33 -16.17
CA PRO A 665 -17.21 -19.60 -15.66
C PRO A 665 -18.74 -19.66 -15.81
N ASP A 666 -19.30 -20.85 -16.03
CA ASP A 666 -20.75 -21.04 -16.15
C ASP A 666 -21.38 -21.24 -14.76
N PRO A 667 -22.13 -20.26 -14.23
CA PRO A 667 -22.70 -20.33 -12.88
C PRO A 667 -23.79 -21.41 -12.72
N THR A 668 -24.24 -22.03 -13.83
CA THR A 668 -25.25 -23.09 -13.81
C THR A 668 -24.65 -24.49 -13.62
N LEU A 669 -23.33 -24.64 -13.78
CA LEU A 669 -22.60 -25.88 -13.55
C LEU A 669 -22.23 -26.03 -12.07
N LYS A 670 -23.21 -25.98 -11.16
CA LYS A 670 -22.96 -26.40 -9.77
C LYS A 670 -22.58 -27.89 -9.77
N VAL A 671 -21.34 -28.20 -9.40
CA VAL A 671 -20.95 -29.58 -9.09
C VAL A 671 -21.84 -30.05 -7.94
N ALA A 672 -22.64 -31.07 -8.19
CA ALA A 672 -23.45 -31.71 -7.15
C ALA A 672 -22.50 -32.15 -6.02
N THR A 673 -22.57 -31.50 -4.87
CA THR A 673 -21.87 -31.94 -3.68
C THR A 673 -22.45 -33.28 -3.26
N ALA A 674 -21.59 -34.27 -3.06
CA ALA A 674 -21.96 -35.59 -2.59
C ALA A 674 -22.33 -35.54 -1.09
N THR A 675 -23.44 -34.87 -0.75
CA THR A 675 -24.09 -34.91 0.57
C THR A 675 -25.58 -34.62 0.40
N GLU A 676 -26.28 -35.45 -0.37
CA GLU A 676 -27.74 -35.59 -0.34
C GLU A 676 -28.15 -37.08 -0.43
N GLN A 677 -27.41 -37.95 0.27
CA GLN A 677 -27.89 -39.28 0.65
C GLN A 677 -27.41 -39.60 2.07
N GLU A 678 -28.14 -39.11 3.07
CA GLU A 678 -28.66 -39.90 4.21
C GLU A 678 -29.74 -39.12 4.98
#